data_AF-A0A7W0VXJ9-F1
#
_entry.id   AF-A0A7W0VXJ9-F1
#
_cell.length_a   1.000
_cell.length_b   1.000
_cell.length_c   1.000
_cell.angle_alpha   90.00
_cell.angle_beta   90.00
_cell.angle_gamma   90.00
#
_symmetry.space_group_name_H-M   'P 1'
#
loop_
_entity.id
_entity.type
_entity.pdbx_description
1 polymer ?
#
loop_
_entity_poly.entity_id
_entity_poly.type
_entity_poly.pdbx_seq_one_letter_code
_entity_poly.pdbx_strand_id
1 'polypeptide(L)'
;MNNRRFDWVVVLTALVIALSGCGGGCGGCGMTPIPGGFPAAKRTPNAGQIRVTPTALAMISADPAAIIGPLVGNAMNGVIDFNIPGSCSGNPKICCVNNVPQANCGPLQIDLVKRPTDQPRLVLTPVQGANRLDMTIRARVKTKMNLPIEYSGVNCNVGIDTTRGSQADLRIDAQIAFAQDTTVGTTRIQASNVTVTQLESADVSLSGGFLCSIGGAFIGAFTGTLQDQIASQIQNTINEAVCKACDSGQLAECGSSFATACTNKTCMVGNQCLQELGLAGRMPGVALFGGLSPGTTGALDIYEVLGGYAKSDNGGLGLGMLGGMQPGGTERDKCGPPGTEPALVAVPESAVFQGNTIPGTTTSFDIGIGIHKQQLGRFAWAGYDGGLLCLTIGGSTVAQLNTDTLGLLSRSLGDLVEGNSPMAVGLRPQSPPEIVLGKNTFKDDGSGNQVLDQPLLDLTFKAMEIDFFASIDDQYVRVFTVVSDVRLPIGLQVMGMGQITPVIGAIDNAFTNLSVKNSEAVTESPQQLAQLFPTLLNLVLPQLSGGLSPISLPEIGGLNLSVVSITSVDNDSFLAIFANLVTAAPLVAPVDTFVNVTGQTEAAKDIAKRPARWSSSRAPSVSLDFGNAPNREYAYRINGLTWSAWSTNANPTISSQMFFLGGEHRIEVLSREIGKPETISTFPAMVKVAFGDPDGRVSAKAPFHGQPGAAGCACDSSGSGALAAAPFALVILMLLLPIRRIVRRARRLGGVIWLAAMACLPGCSCGSDNACGDVECLEGELPNGGLGRFNSIAADDKRVLVATYDTGLGDLVVVDGTDPAKPKYHVVDGVPADFVPTYDPDSYRGGIEDGGPDVGAWTAIAIAHGKGMVAYQDREAKALKFARERSEGAWETYTLDSPDSTEDIGSHTAITVDGSGRVAVAYLAIGNDDGMGHRTTELRLVRATVNEPGLSDWSAVQTIATGIGTCAGACGSGMACLAGANPGDPETCTATTSDCTAQCATGDVCIMGSCTEEIGKPATATLASGTGIHVNLNTMPDGRLAAVYYDRTKRALVVALESAAGSNTFTETTLDSVTPGDRGMWATSVVDGSGTIHIAYQDALGDQLVYTSYNGAVATPEIVDDGIRAGDRPHIVGAGASIYLSNGAPTIAYQDGLKADIYVATKSGATWTKNATVQGAPLDGFAIAATTGPGGSPIAAWGQIDPSADPIRLLVIRAP
;
A
#
# COMPACT_ATOMS: atom_id res chain seq x y z
N MET A 1 28.63 -27.15 5.82
CA MET A 1 29.49 -26.49 6.82
C MET A 1 30.20 -25.34 6.12
N ASN A 2 29.99 -24.12 6.63
CA ASN A 2 30.40 -22.86 6.02
C ASN A 2 31.92 -22.74 5.89
N ASN A 3 32.46 -22.86 4.68
CA ASN A 3 33.81 -22.39 4.36
C ASN A 3 33.76 -20.86 4.28
N ARG A 4 33.93 -20.20 5.43
CA ARG A 4 34.20 -18.77 5.50
C ARG A 4 35.56 -18.53 4.84
N ARG A 5 35.55 -17.96 3.64
CA ARG A 5 36.76 -17.43 2.97
C ARG A 5 37.22 -16.24 3.82
N PHE A 6 38.52 -16.23 4.14
CA PHE A 6 39.13 -15.26 5.04
C PHE A 6 39.81 -14.19 4.19
N ASP A 7 39.30 -12.97 4.29
CA ASP A 7 39.60 -11.86 3.37
C ASP A 7 40.72 -10.97 3.91
N TRP A 8 41.75 -10.79 3.09
CA TRP A 8 42.95 -9.98 3.35
C TRP A 8 43.19 -8.99 2.23
N VAL A 9 42.64 -7.79 2.35
CA VAL A 9 43.18 -6.47 1.95
C VAL A 9 42.04 -5.56 1.48
N VAL A 10 41.77 -4.55 2.30
CA VAL A 10 40.40 -4.05 2.44
C VAL A 10 40.29 -2.53 2.62
N VAL A 11 41.41 -1.79 2.60
CA VAL A 11 41.38 -0.31 2.67
C VAL A 11 40.71 0.29 1.42
N LEU A 12 40.94 -0.33 0.26
CA LEU A 12 40.33 0.09 -1.00
C LEU A 12 38.93 -0.50 -1.20
N THR A 13 38.71 -1.74 -0.77
CA THR A 13 37.38 -2.35 -0.78
C THR A 13 36.43 -1.59 0.15
N ALA A 14 36.89 -1.09 1.30
CA ALA A 14 36.10 -0.20 2.15
C ALA A 14 35.82 1.16 1.49
N LEU A 15 36.80 1.76 0.80
CA LEU A 15 36.59 2.99 0.00
C LEU A 15 35.57 2.77 -1.14
N VAL A 16 35.47 1.53 -1.65
CA VAL A 16 34.73 1.17 -2.86
C VAL A 16 33.34 0.59 -2.55
N ILE A 17 33.21 -0.18 -1.47
CA ILE A 17 31.95 -0.64 -0.86
C ILE A 17 31.19 0.56 -0.30
N ALA A 18 31.91 1.53 0.28
CA ALA A 18 31.35 2.81 0.69
C ALA A 18 30.80 3.64 -0.46
N LEU A 19 31.44 3.58 -1.63
CA LEU A 19 30.95 4.21 -2.85
C LEU A 19 29.88 3.38 -3.57
N SER A 20 29.69 2.11 -3.20
CA SER A 20 28.65 1.25 -3.76
C SER A 20 27.33 1.29 -2.98
N GLY A 21 27.28 1.88 -1.79
CA GLY A 21 26.07 2.18 -1.00
C GLY A 21 25.27 0.96 -0.50
N CYS A 22 25.40 -0.17 -1.18
CA CYS A 22 24.80 -1.47 -0.91
C CYS A 22 25.94 -2.48 -1.12
N GLY A 23 26.49 -3.03 -0.04
CA GLY A 23 27.58 -4.00 -0.14
C GLY A 23 27.15 -5.24 -0.92
N GLY A 24 27.80 -5.49 -2.07
CA GLY A 24 27.85 -6.80 -2.74
C GLY A 24 26.54 -7.45 -3.22
N GLY A 25 25.36 -6.86 -2.99
CA GLY A 25 24.08 -7.44 -3.38
C GLY A 25 22.91 -6.47 -3.21
N CYS A 26 21.85 -6.68 -4.00
CA CYS A 26 20.69 -5.78 -4.06
C CYS A 26 19.85 -5.78 -2.76
N GLY A 27 20.00 -6.80 -1.89
CA GLY A 27 19.13 -7.04 -0.74
C GLY A 27 19.18 -6.00 0.39
N GLY A 28 20.27 -5.25 0.56
CA GLY A 28 20.41 -4.26 1.63
C GLY A 28 19.62 -2.95 1.42
N CYS A 29 19.18 -2.69 0.19
CA CYS A 29 18.57 -1.42 -0.21
C CYS A 29 17.14 -1.61 -0.75
N GLY A 30 16.51 -2.76 -0.46
CA GLY A 30 15.19 -3.11 -0.98
C GLY A 30 15.14 -3.29 -2.50
N MET A 31 16.30 -3.47 -3.16
CA MET A 31 16.39 -3.66 -4.61
C MET A 31 16.49 -5.14 -4.96
N THR A 32 16.12 -5.48 -6.18
CA THR A 32 16.29 -6.82 -6.77
C THR A 32 17.22 -6.77 -7.99
N PRO A 33 17.81 -7.89 -8.42
CA PRO A 33 18.59 -7.92 -9.66
C PRO A 33 17.73 -7.53 -10.88
N ILE A 34 18.28 -6.73 -11.79
CA ILE A 34 17.60 -6.35 -13.04
C ILE A 34 17.53 -7.58 -13.95
N PRO A 35 16.33 -8.04 -14.37
CA PRO A 35 16.20 -9.15 -15.32
C PRO A 35 16.96 -8.86 -16.62
N GLY A 36 17.90 -9.73 -16.99
CA GLY A 36 18.77 -9.54 -18.17
C GLY A 36 19.89 -8.50 -18.01
N GLY A 37 19.96 -7.81 -16.86
CA GLY A 37 20.95 -6.78 -16.54
C GLY A 37 20.71 -5.43 -17.23
N PHE A 38 21.34 -4.38 -16.71
CA PHE A 38 21.15 -3.03 -17.25
C PHE A 38 21.80 -2.88 -18.64
N PRO A 39 21.06 -2.42 -19.68
CA PRO A 39 21.57 -2.35 -21.05
C PRO A 39 22.76 -1.39 -21.21
N ALA A 40 23.87 -1.87 -21.76
CA ALA A 40 25.10 -1.08 -21.94
C ALA A 40 24.90 0.19 -22.78
N ALA A 41 24.11 0.09 -23.86
CA ALA A 41 23.81 1.22 -24.75
C ALA A 41 22.95 2.32 -24.09
N LYS A 42 22.40 2.07 -22.90
CA LYS A 42 21.59 3.01 -22.12
C LYS A 42 22.37 3.67 -20.98
N ARG A 43 23.67 3.38 -20.85
CA ARG A 43 24.56 3.95 -19.84
C ARG A 43 25.14 5.27 -20.35
N THR A 44 25.16 6.27 -19.49
CA THR A 44 25.74 7.60 -19.74
C THR A 44 27.05 7.72 -18.96
N PRO A 45 28.21 7.83 -19.63
CA PRO A 45 29.47 8.09 -18.92
C PRO A 45 29.44 9.41 -18.17
N ASN A 46 30.05 9.42 -16.98
CA ASN A 46 30.23 10.59 -16.10
C ASN A 46 28.92 11.24 -15.61
N ALA A 47 27.82 10.51 -15.65
CA ALA A 47 26.51 10.98 -15.19
C ALA A 47 26.50 11.25 -13.67
N GLY A 48 27.19 10.39 -12.91
CA GLY A 48 27.66 10.69 -11.56
C GLY A 48 29.15 11.00 -11.56
N GLN A 49 29.60 11.82 -10.61
CA GLN A 49 31.01 12.13 -10.40
C GLN A 49 31.32 12.21 -8.91
N ILE A 50 32.46 11.66 -8.51
CA ILE A 50 32.91 11.60 -7.12
C ILE A 50 34.30 12.24 -7.02
N ARG A 51 34.51 13.00 -5.94
CA ARG A 51 35.80 13.54 -5.54
C ARG A 51 36.17 13.06 -4.14
N VAL A 52 37.32 12.39 -4.04
CA VAL A 52 38.01 12.07 -2.79
C VAL A 52 39.19 13.02 -2.65
N THR A 53 39.15 13.94 -1.69
CA THR A 53 40.18 14.98 -1.54
C THR A 53 41.41 14.46 -0.76
N PRO A 54 42.53 15.20 -0.72
CA PRO A 54 43.68 14.81 0.09
C PRO A 54 43.35 14.67 1.59
N THR A 55 42.43 15.49 2.10
CA THR A 55 42.01 15.42 3.52
C THR A 55 41.23 14.14 3.80
N ALA A 56 40.39 13.70 2.86
CA ALA A 56 39.72 12.39 2.94
C ALA A 56 40.73 11.24 3.00
N LEU A 57 41.70 11.22 2.08
CA LEU A 57 42.74 10.20 2.05
C LEU A 57 43.56 10.18 3.35
N ALA A 58 43.83 11.34 3.92
CA ALA A 58 44.49 11.47 5.21
C ALA A 58 43.63 10.89 6.35
N MET A 59 42.33 11.18 6.39
CA MET A 59 41.39 10.64 7.39
C MET A 59 41.26 9.11 7.28
N ILE A 60 41.12 8.58 6.08
CA ILE A 60 41.12 7.13 5.81
C ILE A 60 42.46 6.50 6.24
N SER A 61 43.57 7.23 6.12
CA SER A 61 44.88 6.73 6.56
C SER A 61 45.14 6.83 8.08
N ALA A 62 44.30 7.56 8.82
CA ALA A 62 44.55 7.93 10.21
C ALA A 62 44.31 6.78 11.21
N ASP A 63 43.30 5.95 10.97
CA ASP A 63 43.02 4.74 11.75
C ASP A 63 42.97 3.50 10.84
N PRO A 64 44.15 2.98 10.44
CA PRO A 64 44.19 1.80 9.60
C PRO A 64 43.57 0.58 10.28
N ALA A 65 43.48 0.54 11.61
CA ALA A 65 42.95 -0.63 12.28
C ALA A 65 41.43 -0.63 12.40
N ALA A 66 40.77 0.53 12.50
CA ALA A 66 39.31 0.64 12.35
C ALA A 66 38.86 0.24 10.94
N ILE A 67 39.67 0.56 9.93
CA ILE A 67 39.38 0.24 8.52
C ILE A 67 39.75 -1.20 8.18
N ILE A 68 40.81 -1.78 8.76
CA ILE A 68 41.25 -3.16 8.46
C ILE A 68 40.56 -4.19 9.38
N GLY A 69 40.20 -3.81 10.61
CA GLY A 69 39.85 -4.71 11.71
C GLY A 69 38.52 -5.50 11.63
N PRO A 70 37.41 -4.91 11.16
CA PRO A 70 36.16 -5.64 10.94
C PRO A 70 36.25 -6.73 9.85
N LEU A 71 37.33 -6.74 9.07
CA LEU A 71 37.39 -7.40 7.76
C LEU A 71 38.35 -8.61 7.75
N VAL A 72 39.19 -8.74 8.78
CA VAL A 72 40.23 -9.78 8.97
C VAL A 72 39.91 -10.73 10.14
N GLY A 73 38.76 -10.55 10.79
CA GLY A 73 38.39 -11.18 12.06
C GLY A 73 38.76 -10.29 13.25
N ASN A 74 37.74 -9.93 14.05
CA ASN A 74 37.77 -9.03 15.21
C ASN A 74 39.15 -8.48 15.61
N ALA A 75 39.53 -7.33 15.08
CA ALA A 75 40.61 -6.55 15.68
C ALA A 75 40.19 -6.11 17.08
N MET A 76 41.00 -6.43 18.08
CA MET A 76 40.87 -5.84 19.42
C MET A 76 41.99 -4.81 19.58
N ASN A 77 41.61 -3.54 19.78
CA ASN A 77 42.54 -2.45 20.08
C ASN A 77 43.66 -2.25 19.03
N GLY A 78 43.32 -2.39 17.75
CA GLY A 78 44.25 -2.11 16.65
C GLY A 78 45.26 -3.22 16.32
N VAL A 79 45.02 -4.42 16.87
CA VAL A 79 45.84 -5.61 16.66
C VAL A 79 44.99 -6.73 16.08
N ILE A 80 45.52 -7.38 15.05
CA ILE A 80 44.83 -8.40 14.24
C ILE A 80 45.56 -9.73 14.39
N ASP A 81 44.82 -10.84 14.52
CA ASP A 81 45.38 -12.19 14.48
C ASP A 81 45.13 -12.85 13.11
N PHE A 82 46.20 -13.29 12.44
CA PHE A 82 46.17 -13.81 11.07
C PHE A 82 46.71 -15.23 10.97
N ASN A 83 45.86 -16.21 10.65
CA ASN A 83 46.35 -17.55 10.36
C ASN A 83 47.02 -17.60 8.98
N ILE A 84 48.26 -18.09 8.91
CA ILE A 84 48.99 -18.22 7.64
C ILE A 84 48.46 -19.42 6.86
N PRO A 85 48.10 -19.28 5.57
CA PRO A 85 47.71 -20.42 4.74
C PRO A 85 48.84 -21.43 4.55
N GLY A 86 48.53 -22.73 4.67
CA GLY A 86 49.47 -23.82 4.38
C GLY A 86 49.89 -23.87 2.91
N SER A 87 51.20 -23.86 2.65
CA SER A 87 51.82 -24.00 1.33
C SER A 87 52.75 -25.22 1.30
N CYS A 88 52.30 -26.29 0.66
CA CYS A 88 53.02 -27.58 0.61
C CYS A 88 53.87 -27.79 -0.65
N SER A 89 53.81 -26.87 -1.63
CA SER A 89 54.48 -26.98 -2.93
C SER A 89 55.81 -26.22 -3.02
N GLY A 90 56.13 -25.37 -2.04
CA GLY A 90 57.36 -24.57 -1.98
C GLY A 90 58.54 -25.25 -1.29
N ASN A 91 59.73 -24.65 -1.37
CA ASN A 91 60.90 -25.00 -0.56
C ASN A 91 61.51 -23.70 0.00
N PRO A 92 61.17 -23.30 1.24
CA PRO A 92 60.50 -24.11 2.28
C PRO A 92 59.00 -24.28 2.06
N LYS A 93 58.45 -25.45 2.41
CA LYS A 93 57.01 -25.63 2.65
C LYS A 93 56.66 -24.92 3.94
N ILE A 94 55.57 -24.17 3.96
CA ILE A 94 55.15 -23.35 5.10
C ILE A 94 53.81 -23.86 5.59
N CYS A 95 53.64 -24.04 6.90
CA CYS A 95 52.37 -24.46 7.49
C CYS A 95 51.84 -25.78 6.90
N CYS A 96 52.76 -26.68 6.59
CA CYS A 96 52.50 -27.94 5.91
C CYS A 96 53.03 -29.09 6.77
N VAL A 97 52.15 -30.02 7.15
CA VAL A 97 52.52 -31.22 7.92
C VAL A 97 52.13 -32.43 7.08
N ASN A 98 53.09 -33.30 6.80
CA ASN A 98 52.89 -34.50 5.96
C ASN A 98 52.30 -34.20 4.57
N ASN A 99 52.73 -33.11 3.91
CA ASN A 99 52.17 -32.65 2.63
C ASN A 99 50.69 -32.23 2.67
N VAL A 100 50.14 -31.99 3.87
CA VAL A 100 48.78 -31.47 4.06
C VAL A 100 48.84 -30.03 4.59
N PRO A 101 48.21 -29.05 3.91
CA PRO A 101 48.10 -27.68 4.40
C PRO A 101 47.34 -27.62 5.73
N GLN A 102 47.87 -26.90 6.72
CA GLN A 102 47.17 -26.69 7.99
C GLN A 102 46.18 -25.52 7.88
N ALA A 103 44.94 -25.73 8.33
CA ALA A 103 43.88 -24.72 8.28
C ALA A 103 44.04 -23.58 9.31
N ASN A 104 44.67 -23.85 10.46
CA ASN A 104 44.87 -22.90 11.55
C ASN A 104 46.36 -22.82 11.93
N CYS A 105 47.20 -22.45 10.96
CA CYS A 105 48.63 -22.31 11.21
C CYS A 105 48.94 -20.94 11.78
N GLY A 106 49.59 -20.94 12.95
CA GLY A 106 50.07 -19.79 13.73
C GLY A 106 49.43 -18.44 13.43
N PRO A 107 48.59 -17.87 14.31
CA PRO A 107 48.17 -16.51 14.08
C PRO A 107 49.39 -15.58 14.15
N LEU A 108 49.71 -14.92 13.05
CA LEU A 108 50.51 -13.71 13.03
C LEU A 108 49.69 -12.61 13.66
N GLN A 109 50.20 -12.07 14.75
CA GLN A 109 49.73 -10.83 15.31
C GLN A 109 50.27 -9.67 14.47
N ILE A 110 49.38 -8.96 13.78
CA ILE A 110 49.66 -7.76 13.00
C ILE A 110 49.20 -6.57 13.83
N ASP A 111 50.16 -5.80 14.34
CA ASP A 111 49.94 -4.62 15.15
C ASP A 111 50.05 -3.36 14.27
N LEU A 112 48.89 -2.73 14.06
CA LEU A 112 48.71 -1.50 13.30
C LEU A 112 48.57 -0.27 14.20
N VAL A 113 48.74 -0.42 15.51
CA VAL A 113 48.60 0.69 16.46
C VAL A 113 49.74 1.67 16.23
N LYS A 114 49.43 2.93 15.92
CA LYS A 114 50.46 3.96 15.79
C LYS A 114 50.95 4.40 17.19
N ARG A 115 52.25 4.25 17.46
CA ARG A 115 52.91 4.82 18.66
C ARG A 115 53.46 6.22 18.36
N PRO A 116 53.75 7.08 19.36
CA PRO A 116 54.14 8.48 19.13
C PRO A 116 55.35 8.70 18.21
N THR A 117 56.29 7.74 18.17
CA THR A 117 57.50 7.80 17.35
C THR A 117 57.35 7.06 16.01
N ASP A 118 56.21 6.42 15.76
CA ASP A 118 55.98 5.62 14.56
C ASP A 118 55.65 6.52 13.35
N GLN A 119 56.07 6.06 12.17
CA GLN A 119 55.57 6.59 10.91
C GLN A 119 54.06 6.29 10.75
N PRO A 120 53.34 7.00 9.87
CA PRO A 120 51.97 6.65 9.53
C PRO A 120 51.87 5.19 9.07
N ARG A 121 50.93 4.47 9.69
CA ARG A 121 50.73 3.03 9.53
C ARG A 121 50.10 2.67 8.18
N LEU A 122 49.37 3.61 7.58
CA LEU A 122 48.88 3.57 6.21
C LEU A 122 49.15 4.93 5.57
N VAL A 123 49.53 4.93 4.30
CA VAL A 123 49.68 6.13 3.47
C VAL A 123 49.09 5.85 2.11
N LEU A 124 48.25 6.76 1.62
CA LEU A 124 47.65 6.73 0.29
C LEU A 124 48.11 7.97 -0.48
N THR A 125 48.86 7.77 -1.56
CA THR A 125 49.47 8.87 -2.33
C THR A 125 48.96 8.87 -3.77
N PRO A 126 48.13 9.87 -4.16
CA PRO A 126 47.68 9.99 -5.55
C PRO A 126 48.85 10.34 -6.48
N VAL A 127 48.94 9.65 -7.62
CA VAL A 127 49.96 9.94 -8.63
C VAL A 127 49.40 10.97 -9.62
N GLN A 128 49.88 12.21 -9.54
CA GLN A 128 49.39 13.33 -10.34
C GLN A 128 49.31 13.00 -11.85
N GLY A 129 48.16 13.28 -12.47
CA GLY A 129 47.92 13.03 -13.89
C GLY A 129 47.73 11.56 -14.28
N ALA A 130 47.72 10.63 -13.32
CA ALA A 130 47.49 9.21 -13.56
C ALA A 130 46.16 8.74 -12.97
N ASN A 131 45.71 7.55 -13.34
CA ASN A 131 44.59 6.85 -12.72
C ASN A 131 45.09 5.88 -11.62
N ARG A 132 46.00 6.36 -10.76
CA ARG A 132 46.74 5.53 -9.81
C ARG A 132 46.84 6.14 -8.41
N LEU A 133 46.77 5.27 -7.41
CA LEU A 133 47.02 5.54 -6.01
C LEU A 133 48.13 4.60 -5.51
N ASP A 134 49.15 5.14 -4.86
CA ASP A 134 50.20 4.37 -4.20
C ASP A 134 49.85 4.14 -2.75
N MET A 135 49.82 2.87 -2.36
CA MET A 135 49.52 2.45 -0.99
C MET A 135 50.80 1.97 -0.32
N THR A 136 51.07 2.49 0.89
CA THR A 136 52.09 1.96 1.78
C THR A 136 51.47 1.60 3.13
N ILE A 137 51.59 0.35 3.55
CA ILE A 137 51.22 -0.14 4.88
C ILE A 137 52.49 -0.43 5.67
N ARG A 138 52.49 -0.07 6.96
CA ARG A 138 53.55 -0.37 7.92
C ARG A 138 52.94 -1.09 9.11
N ALA A 139 53.32 -2.33 9.36
CA ALA A 139 52.78 -3.11 10.46
C ALA A 139 53.89 -3.78 11.26
N ARG A 140 53.75 -3.85 12.57
CA ARG A 140 54.60 -4.72 13.38
C ARG A 140 54.02 -6.12 13.33
N VAL A 141 54.82 -7.13 13.08
CA VAL A 141 54.34 -8.49 12.88
C VAL A 141 55.02 -9.44 13.85
N LYS A 142 54.23 -10.24 14.56
CA LYS A 142 54.71 -11.23 15.51
C LYS A 142 53.93 -12.53 15.45
N THR A 143 54.59 -13.68 15.34
CA THR A 143 53.92 -14.98 15.49
C THR A 143 53.44 -15.20 16.92
N LYS A 144 52.15 -15.50 17.12
CA LYS A 144 51.63 -16.01 18.40
C LYS A 144 51.99 -17.47 18.64
N MET A 145 52.03 -18.26 17.57
CA MET A 145 52.57 -19.62 17.57
C MET A 145 53.55 -19.74 16.43
N ASN A 146 54.67 -20.44 16.66
CA ASN A 146 55.68 -20.65 15.63
C ASN A 146 55.07 -21.42 14.45
N LEU A 147 55.49 -21.04 13.26
CA LEU A 147 55.04 -21.60 11.99
C LEU A 147 55.87 -22.85 11.69
N PRO A 148 55.26 -24.05 11.56
CA PRO A 148 55.97 -25.22 11.11
C PRO A 148 56.33 -25.05 9.64
N ILE A 149 57.59 -25.29 9.31
CA ILE A 149 58.10 -25.25 7.94
C ILE A 149 58.96 -26.48 7.64
N GLU A 150 58.97 -26.92 6.40
CA GLU A 150 59.83 -28.00 5.91
C GLU A 150 60.74 -27.45 4.80
N TYR A 151 62.04 -27.45 5.01
CA TYR A 151 63.02 -27.04 3.99
C TYR A 151 63.90 -28.21 3.63
N SER A 152 63.87 -28.65 2.37
CA SER A 152 64.71 -29.74 1.86
C SER A 152 64.69 -31.00 2.75
N GLY A 153 63.51 -31.37 3.27
CA GLY A 153 63.30 -32.52 4.15
C GLY A 153 63.56 -32.29 5.66
N VAL A 154 63.92 -31.07 6.06
CA VAL A 154 64.14 -30.70 7.47
C VAL A 154 62.95 -29.91 8.01
N ASN A 155 62.35 -30.39 9.10
CA ASN A 155 61.24 -29.72 9.79
C ASN A 155 61.75 -28.72 10.84
N CYS A 156 61.41 -27.44 10.69
CA CYS A 156 61.73 -26.37 11.61
C CYS A 156 60.48 -25.59 12.02
N ASN A 157 60.55 -24.90 13.14
CA ASN A 157 59.52 -23.97 13.61
C ASN A 157 60.08 -22.54 13.55
N VAL A 158 59.38 -21.67 12.83
CA VAL A 158 59.77 -20.27 12.67
C VAL A 158 58.92 -19.37 13.57
N GLY A 159 59.57 -18.60 14.42
CA GLY A 159 58.97 -17.43 15.06
C GLY A 159 59.34 -16.16 14.32
N ILE A 160 58.38 -15.28 14.07
CA ILE A 160 58.58 -13.94 13.51
C ILE A 160 58.31 -12.92 14.61
N ASP A 161 59.17 -11.93 14.76
CA ASP A 161 58.93 -10.76 15.61
C ASP A 161 59.74 -9.58 15.05
N THR A 162 59.08 -8.73 14.27
CA THR A 162 59.73 -7.58 13.59
C THR A 162 60.28 -6.55 14.56
N THR A 163 59.88 -6.58 15.84
CA THR A 163 60.39 -5.63 16.85
C THR A 163 61.82 -5.94 17.31
N ARG A 164 62.40 -7.06 16.85
CA ARG A 164 63.76 -7.50 17.19
C ARG A 164 64.82 -6.93 16.24
N GLY A 165 64.46 -6.61 15.00
CA GLY A 165 65.33 -6.03 14.00
C GLY A 165 65.59 -4.53 14.19
N SER A 166 66.38 -3.97 13.26
CA SER A 166 66.67 -2.53 13.22
C SER A 166 65.50 -1.71 12.67
N GLN A 167 64.64 -2.35 11.87
CA GLN A 167 63.35 -1.84 11.43
C GLN A 167 62.23 -2.59 12.16
N ALA A 168 61.49 -1.88 13.02
CA ALA A 168 60.42 -2.51 13.79
C ALA A 168 59.19 -2.90 12.94
N ASP A 169 59.07 -2.33 11.74
CA ASP A 169 57.89 -2.41 10.88
C ASP A 169 58.17 -3.24 9.62
N LEU A 170 57.25 -4.15 9.30
CA LEU A 170 57.10 -4.72 7.96
C LEU A 170 56.43 -3.68 7.06
N ARG A 171 57.04 -3.40 5.90
CA ARG A 171 56.52 -2.43 4.94
C ARG A 171 55.94 -3.13 3.72
N ILE A 172 54.70 -2.82 3.38
CA ILE A 172 54.01 -3.31 2.19
C ILE A 172 53.73 -2.12 1.29
N ASP A 173 54.23 -2.14 0.06
CA ASP A 173 53.90 -1.15 -0.96
C ASP A 173 53.09 -1.82 -2.07
N ALA A 174 52.08 -1.13 -2.59
CA ALA A 174 51.26 -1.60 -3.71
C ALA A 174 50.83 -0.44 -4.60
N GLN A 175 50.73 -0.70 -5.90
CA GLN A 175 50.20 0.24 -6.88
C GLN A 175 48.78 -0.13 -7.21
N ILE A 176 47.86 0.82 -7.02
CA ILE A 176 46.44 0.61 -7.25
C ILE A 176 46.03 1.42 -8.47
N ALA A 177 45.72 0.72 -9.55
CA ALA A 177 45.23 1.32 -10.78
C ALA A 177 43.70 1.28 -10.83
N PHE A 178 43.12 2.37 -11.34
CA PHE A 178 41.70 2.51 -11.67
C PHE A 178 41.56 2.47 -13.19
N ALA A 179 41.74 1.28 -13.77
CA ALA A 179 41.74 1.08 -15.22
C ALA A 179 40.30 1.05 -15.77
N GLN A 180 40.05 1.58 -16.96
CA GLN A 180 38.75 1.38 -17.61
C GLN A 180 38.72 -0.02 -18.23
N ASP A 181 37.69 -0.80 -17.91
CA ASP A 181 37.42 -2.09 -18.55
C ASP A 181 36.79 -1.85 -19.93
N THR A 182 37.46 -2.28 -20.99
CA THR A 182 37.00 -2.03 -22.36
C THR A 182 35.81 -2.89 -22.78
N THR A 183 35.50 -3.96 -22.03
CA THR A 183 34.39 -4.86 -22.33
C THR A 183 33.10 -4.33 -21.73
N VAL A 184 33.13 -3.98 -20.44
CA VAL A 184 31.93 -3.56 -19.70
C VAL A 184 31.82 -2.03 -19.53
N GLY A 185 32.89 -1.29 -19.79
CA GLY A 185 32.96 0.17 -19.66
C GLY A 185 33.12 0.68 -18.23
N THR A 186 33.24 -0.20 -17.23
CA THR A 186 33.35 0.15 -15.81
C THR A 186 34.79 0.42 -15.40
N THR A 187 34.97 1.11 -14.28
CA THR A 187 36.28 1.28 -13.65
C THR A 187 36.65 0.01 -12.91
N ARG A 188 37.73 -0.63 -13.34
CA ARG A 188 38.34 -1.80 -12.73
C ARG A 188 39.45 -1.38 -11.79
N ILE A 189 39.36 -1.86 -10.56
CA ILE A 189 40.41 -1.70 -9.56
C ILE A 189 41.37 -2.88 -9.67
N GLN A 190 42.64 -2.56 -9.84
CA GLN A 190 43.71 -3.54 -9.99
C GLN A 190 44.88 -3.17 -9.08
N ALA A 191 45.16 -4.02 -8.11
CA ALA A 191 46.42 -4.00 -7.39
C ALA A 191 47.50 -4.69 -8.22
N SER A 192 48.66 -4.05 -8.28
CA SER A 192 49.85 -4.54 -8.97
C SER A 192 51.11 -4.08 -8.25
N ASN A 193 52.25 -4.68 -8.61
CA ASN A 193 53.56 -4.32 -8.05
C ASN A 193 53.58 -4.34 -6.52
N VAL A 194 52.88 -5.32 -5.92
CA VAL A 194 52.87 -5.50 -4.47
C VAL A 194 54.24 -5.99 -4.03
N THR A 195 54.88 -5.28 -3.11
CA THR A 195 56.18 -5.65 -2.55
C THR A 195 56.13 -5.60 -1.04
N VAL A 196 56.74 -6.60 -0.40
CA VAL A 196 56.90 -6.65 1.06
C VAL A 196 58.39 -6.46 1.34
N THR A 197 58.73 -5.44 2.12
CA THR A 197 60.11 -5.05 2.45
C THR A 197 60.25 -4.85 3.97
N GLN A 198 61.49 -4.60 4.43
CA GLN A 198 61.81 -4.40 5.85
C GLN A 198 61.54 -5.60 6.77
N LEU A 199 61.53 -6.82 6.20
CA LEU A 199 61.67 -8.06 6.99
C LEU A 199 63.15 -8.44 7.03
N GLU A 200 63.76 -8.35 8.20
CA GLU A 200 65.17 -8.61 8.40
C GLU A 200 65.42 -10.04 8.89
N SER A 201 66.63 -10.55 8.69
CA SER A 201 67.02 -11.85 9.25
C SER A 201 67.00 -11.87 10.79
N ALA A 202 67.13 -10.70 11.43
CA ALA A 202 67.05 -10.54 12.89
C ALA A 202 65.62 -10.71 13.43
N ASP A 203 64.61 -10.56 12.58
CA ASP A 203 63.18 -10.69 12.94
C ASP A 203 62.73 -12.15 13.00
N VAL A 204 63.52 -13.06 12.43
CA VAL A 204 63.20 -14.47 12.26
C VAL A 204 63.99 -15.31 13.24
N SER A 205 63.30 -16.11 14.04
CA SER A 205 63.89 -17.07 14.97
C SER A 205 63.55 -18.49 14.55
N LEU A 206 64.57 -19.36 14.57
CA LEU A 206 64.42 -20.78 14.25
C LEU A 206 64.46 -21.61 15.52
N SER A 207 63.53 -22.54 15.64
CA SER A 207 63.47 -23.52 16.73
C SER A 207 63.13 -24.90 16.14
N GLY A 208 63.56 -25.99 16.77
CA GLY A 208 63.39 -27.35 16.24
C GLY A 208 64.62 -28.23 16.42
N GLY A 209 64.77 -29.25 15.58
CA GLY A 209 65.91 -30.18 15.63
C GLY A 209 67.26 -29.51 15.37
N PHE A 210 68.37 -30.20 15.68
CA PHE A 210 69.74 -29.67 15.55
C PHE A 210 70.07 -29.09 14.16
N LEU A 211 69.43 -29.58 13.10
CA LEU A 211 69.63 -29.06 11.73
C LEU A 211 68.98 -27.68 11.50
N CYS A 212 68.07 -27.23 12.38
CA CYS A 212 67.44 -25.91 12.31
C CYS A 212 68.31 -24.78 12.90
N SER A 213 69.40 -25.09 13.62
CA SER A 213 70.27 -24.10 14.26
C SER A 213 71.48 -23.65 13.43
N ILE A 214 71.68 -24.21 12.22
CA ILE A 214 72.89 -23.99 11.40
C ILE A 214 72.71 -22.91 10.30
N GLY A 215 71.49 -22.40 10.04
CA GLY A 215 71.20 -21.74 8.76
C GLY A 215 71.04 -20.22 8.76
N GLY A 216 72.10 -19.45 8.46
CA GLY A 216 71.97 -18.06 7.98
C GLY A 216 71.42 -17.95 6.56
N ALA A 217 71.80 -18.89 5.67
CA ALA A 217 71.28 -18.99 4.30
C ALA A 217 69.80 -19.41 4.24
N PHE A 218 69.35 -20.16 5.25
CA PHE A 218 67.97 -20.60 5.41
C PHE A 218 67.03 -19.43 5.69
N ILE A 219 67.42 -18.52 6.59
CA ILE A 219 66.62 -17.36 6.97
C ILE A 219 66.39 -16.46 5.75
N GLY A 220 67.40 -16.25 4.91
CA GLY A 220 67.28 -15.49 3.66
C GLY A 220 66.30 -16.11 2.65
N ALA A 221 66.37 -17.43 2.43
CA ALA A 221 65.46 -18.12 1.52
C ALA A 221 64.00 -18.16 2.04
N PHE A 222 63.82 -18.34 3.35
CA PHE A 222 62.52 -18.29 4.01
C PHE A 222 61.91 -16.89 3.95
N THR A 223 62.67 -15.85 4.28
CA THR A 223 62.18 -14.46 4.28
C THR A 223 61.75 -14.01 2.87
N GLY A 224 62.54 -14.29 1.84
CA GLY A 224 62.16 -14.00 0.44
C GLY A 224 60.90 -14.75 0.00
N THR A 225 60.82 -16.06 0.28
CA THR A 225 59.63 -16.87 -0.07
C THR A 225 58.37 -16.38 0.67
N LEU A 226 58.50 -16.01 1.94
CA LEU A 226 57.40 -15.48 2.73
C LEU A 226 56.96 -14.10 2.22
N GLN A 227 57.90 -13.21 1.88
CA GLN A 227 57.61 -11.91 1.29
C GLN A 227 56.85 -12.06 -0.03
N ASP A 228 57.29 -12.94 -0.93
CA ASP A 228 56.63 -13.19 -2.22
C ASP A 228 55.23 -13.80 -2.05
N GLN A 229 55.06 -14.72 -1.08
CA GLN A 229 53.76 -15.30 -0.76
C GLN A 229 52.79 -14.27 -0.19
N ILE A 230 53.24 -13.44 0.76
CA ILE A 230 52.43 -12.36 1.34
C ILE A 230 52.06 -11.35 0.24
N ALA A 231 53.02 -10.94 -0.60
CA ALA A 231 52.78 -10.01 -1.69
C ALA A 231 51.76 -10.56 -2.70
N SER A 232 51.88 -11.82 -3.11
CA SER A 232 50.96 -12.47 -4.05
C SER A 232 49.56 -12.64 -3.47
N GLN A 233 49.46 -13.03 -2.19
CA GLN A 233 48.17 -13.14 -1.51
C GLN A 233 47.48 -11.78 -1.41
N ILE A 234 48.21 -10.74 -0.98
CA ILE A 234 47.70 -9.38 -0.90
C ILE A 234 47.17 -8.92 -2.26
N GLN A 235 47.95 -9.13 -3.33
CA GLN A 235 47.55 -8.73 -4.67
C GLN A 235 46.26 -9.44 -5.12
N ASN A 236 46.20 -10.77 -4.98
CA ASN A 236 45.05 -11.55 -5.41
C ASN A 236 43.81 -11.16 -4.63
N THR A 237 43.94 -10.97 -3.32
CA THR A 237 42.79 -10.67 -2.49
C THR A 237 42.25 -9.26 -2.68
N ILE A 238 43.09 -8.23 -2.91
CA ILE A 238 42.59 -6.90 -3.34
C ILE A 238 41.74 -7.07 -4.59
N ASN A 239 42.26 -7.82 -5.56
CA ASN A 239 41.63 -7.98 -6.87
C ASN A 239 40.36 -8.84 -6.81
N GLU A 240 40.26 -9.78 -5.86
CA GLU A 240 39.09 -10.62 -5.60
C GLU A 240 38.00 -9.89 -4.79
N ALA A 241 38.39 -9.05 -3.82
CA ALA A 241 37.45 -8.37 -2.92
C ALA A 241 36.54 -7.35 -3.63
N VAL A 242 36.98 -6.83 -4.77
CA VAL A 242 36.21 -5.89 -5.61
C VAL A 242 35.34 -6.59 -6.67
N CYS A 243 35.36 -7.92 -6.71
CA CYS A 243 34.53 -8.69 -7.62
C CYS A 243 33.06 -8.73 -7.15
N LYS A 244 32.12 -8.67 -8.09
CA LYS A 244 30.69 -8.80 -7.82
C LYS A 244 30.36 -10.22 -7.34
N ALA A 245 29.62 -10.32 -6.23
CA ALA A 245 29.20 -11.59 -5.64
C ALA A 245 27.91 -12.14 -6.27
N CYS A 246 27.71 -13.45 -6.14
CA CYS A 246 26.47 -14.17 -6.45
C CYS A 246 26.32 -15.31 -5.44
N ASP A 247 25.73 -14.96 -4.28
CA ASP A 247 25.78 -15.75 -3.06
C ASP A 247 25.11 -17.13 -3.16
N SER A 248 24.03 -17.25 -3.94
CA SER A 248 23.35 -18.53 -4.19
C SER A 248 23.99 -19.33 -5.32
N GLY A 249 24.97 -18.76 -6.03
CA GLY A 249 25.60 -19.40 -7.18
C GLY A 249 24.85 -19.16 -8.50
N GLN A 250 23.81 -18.33 -8.50
CA GLN A 250 22.97 -18.11 -9.68
C GLN A 250 23.47 -16.94 -10.53
N LEU A 251 23.52 -17.14 -11.85
CA LEU A 251 23.91 -16.10 -12.80
C LEU A 251 22.97 -14.88 -12.75
N ALA A 252 21.69 -15.08 -12.44
CA ALA A 252 20.70 -14.00 -12.35
C ALA A 252 21.07 -12.97 -11.26
N GLU A 253 21.71 -13.39 -10.17
CA GLU A 253 22.17 -12.49 -9.10
C GLU A 253 23.25 -11.53 -9.56
N CYS A 254 23.98 -11.88 -10.62
CA CYS A 254 24.99 -10.99 -11.20
C CYS A 254 24.37 -9.74 -11.81
N GLY A 255 23.07 -9.73 -12.16
CA GLY A 255 22.32 -8.54 -12.56
C GLY A 255 22.99 -7.69 -13.66
N SER A 256 23.79 -8.32 -14.52
CA SER A 256 24.59 -7.63 -15.54
C SER A 256 24.52 -8.40 -16.85
N SER A 257 24.29 -7.67 -17.94
CA SER A 257 24.18 -8.23 -19.29
C SER A 257 25.47 -8.85 -19.82
N PHE A 258 26.59 -8.64 -19.13
CA PHE A 258 27.92 -9.12 -19.49
C PHE A 258 28.36 -10.35 -18.68
N ALA A 259 27.66 -10.67 -17.60
CA ALA A 259 28.02 -11.82 -16.78
C ALA A 259 27.79 -13.11 -17.58
N THR A 260 28.81 -13.95 -17.69
CA THR A 260 28.77 -15.23 -18.41
C THR A 260 28.60 -16.42 -17.49
N ALA A 261 28.98 -16.29 -16.22
CA ALA A 261 28.83 -17.34 -15.21
C ALA A 261 28.87 -16.76 -13.78
N CYS A 262 28.29 -17.48 -12.83
CA CYS A 262 28.60 -17.34 -11.43
C CYS A 262 29.48 -18.54 -11.03
N THR A 263 30.79 -18.31 -10.82
CA THR A 263 31.73 -19.36 -10.45
C THR A 263 32.23 -19.08 -9.05
N ASN A 264 32.20 -20.07 -8.16
CA ASN A 264 32.71 -19.91 -6.79
C ASN A 264 32.07 -18.74 -6.02
N LYS A 265 30.79 -18.43 -6.27
CA LYS A 265 30.04 -17.27 -5.74
C LYS A 265 30.53 -15.90 -6.23
N THR A 266 31.25 -15.88 -7.35
CA THR A 266 31.75 -14.67 -7.98
C THR A 266 31.23 -14.58 -9.41
N CYS A 267 30.74 -13.41 -9.77
CA CYS A 267 30.28 -13.12 -11.12
C CYS A 267 31.46 -12.99 -12.07
N MET A 268 31.37 -13.66 -13.21
CA MET A 268 32.45 -13.76 -14.21
C MET A 268 32.02 -13.15 -15.54
N VAL A 269 32.95 -12.49 -16.22
CA VAL A 269 32.90 -12.12 -17.65
C VAL A 269 34.03 -12.88 -18.35
N GLY A 270 33.67 -13.97 -19.03
CA GLY A 270 34.66 -14.94 -19.50
C GLY A 270 35.43 -15.55 -18.33
N ASN A 271 36.76 -15.36 -18.31
CA ASN A 271 37.65 -15.85 -17.25
C ASN A 271 38.05 -14.77 -16.22
N GLN A 272 37.51 -13.56 -16.33
CA GLN A 272 37.79 -12.47 -15.40
C GLN A 272 36.57 -12.21 -14.52
N CYS A 273 36.78 -11.87 -13.24
CA CYS A 273 35.64 -11.48 -12.41
C CYS A 273 35.07 -10.13 -12.88
N LEU A 274 33.74 -10.00 -12.82
CA LEU A 274 33.01 -8.77 -13.07
C LEU A 274 33.24 -7.80 -11.90
N GLN A 275 33.54 -6.54 -12.21
CA GLN A 275 33.57 -5.46 -11.22
C GLN A 275 32.52 -4.41 -11.60
N GLU A 276 31.50 -4.28 -10.76
CA GLU A 276 30.47 -3.24 -10.83
C GLU A 276 30.42 -2.55 -9.47
N LEU A 277 31.29 -1.56 -9.30
CA LEU A 277 31.47 -0.81 -8.07
C LEU A 277 30.49 0.36 -8.05
N GLY A 278 29.35 0.18 -7.38
CA GLY A 278 28.27 1.18 -7.40
C GLY A 278 26.90 0.57 -7.09
N LEU A 279 25.87 1.31 -7.48
CA LEU A 279 24.46 0.92 -7.36
C LEU A 279 23.98 0.32 -8.67
N ALA A 280 23.52 -0.93 -8.68
CA ALA A 280 22.85 -1.51 -9.84
C ALA A 280 21.75 -2.47 -9.38
N GLY A 281 20.51 -2.20 -9.78
CA GLY A 281 19.36 -2.98 -9.33
C GLY A 281 18.02 -2.39 -9.77
N ARG A 282 16.99 -3.21 -9.66
CA ARG A 282 15.60 -2.81 -9.78
C ARG A 282 15.08 -2.37 -8.42
N MET A 283 14.56 -1.17 -8.36
CA MET A 283 13.93 -0.59 -7.19
C MET A 283 12.40 -0.70 -7.35
N PRO A 284 11.73 -1.60 -6.62
CA PRO A 284 10.27 -1.69 -6.64
C PRO A 284 9.66 -0.52 -5.86
N GLY A 285 8.53 -0.01 -6.33
CA GLY A 285 7.89 1.18 -5.77
C GLY A 285 7.43 1.01 -4.33
N VAL A 286 7.04 -0.20 -3.93
CA VAL A 286 6.74 -0.53 -2.54
C VAL A 286 7.92 -0.27 -1.59
N ALA A 287 9.17 -0.40 -2.05
CA ALA A 287 10.35 -0.12 -1.22
C ALA A 287 10.54 1.39 -0.96
N LEU A 288 10.03 2.25 -1.84
CA LEU A 288 10.12 3.72 -1.70
C LEU A 288 8.87 4.34 -1.09
N PHE A 289 7.70 3.90 -1.53
CA PHE A 289 6.42 4.54 -1.25
C PHE A 289 5.46 3.67 -0.45
N GLY A 290 5.90 2.51 0.07
CA GLY A 290 5.02 1.58 0.79
C GLY A 290 4.25 2.21 1.96
N GLY A 291 4.82 3.21 2.64
CA GLY A 291 4.14 3.95 3.71
C GLY A 291 3.08 4.96 3.22
N LEU A 292 3.18 5.42 1.97
CA LEU A 292 2.28 6.40 1.36
C LEU A 292 1.22 5.75 0.46
N SER A 293 1.64 4.74 -0.30
CA SER A 293 0.82 3.98 -1.23
C SER A 293 1.12 2.48 -1.11
N PRO A 294 0.56 1.82 -0.08
CA PRO A 294 0.63 0.37 0.07
C PRO A 294 -0.01 -0.28 -1.15
N GLY A 295 0.77 -0.96 -2.00
CA GLY A 295 0.29 -1.55 -3.26
C GLY A 295 0.91 -0.95 -4.53
N THR A 296 1.84 0.00 -4.43
CA THR A 296 2.60 0.48 -5.62
C THR A 296 3.43 -0.66 -6.22
N THR A 297 3.06 -1.09 -7.44
CA THR A 297 3.72 -2.19 -8.18
C THR A 297 4.75 -1.70 -9.21
N GLY A 298 4.71 -0.41 -9.58
CA GLY A 298 5.69 0.19 -10.48
C GLY A 298 7.12 0.08 -9.98
N ALA A 299 8.09 0.10 -10.89
CA ALA A 299 9.50 -0.10 -10.56
C ALA A 299 10.44 0.70 -11.46
N LEU A 300 11.65 0.90 -10.97
CA LEU A 300 12.71 1.66 -11.63
C LEU A 300 14.00 0.83 -11.67
N ASP A 301 14.57 0.63 -12.85
CA ASP A 301 15.89 0.02 -13.00
C ASP A 301 16.95 1.11 -12.92
N ILE A 302 17.86 0.98 -11.94
CA ILE A 302 18.91 1.96 -11.62
C ILE A 302 20.28 1.35 -11.94
N TYR A 303 21.14 2.17 -12.54
CA TYR A 303 22.56 1.87 -12.74
C TYR A 303 23.39 3.12 -12.47
N GLU A 304 24.24 3.07 -11.47
CA GLU A 304 25.16 4.13 -11.07
C GLU A 304 26.47 3.46 -10.60
N VAL A 305 27.34 3.15 -11.54
CA VAL A 305 28.54 2.32 -11.32
C VAL A 305 29.79 3.05 -11.79
N LEU A 306 30.89 2.99 -11.04
CA LEU A 306 32.14 3.65 -11.41
C LEU A 306 32.55 3.29 -12.86
N GLY A 307 32.90 4.30 -13.66
CA GLY A 307 33.26 4.17 -15.08
C GLY A 307 33.30 5.53 -15.80
N GLY A 308 33.87 5.57 -17.00
CA GLY A 308 34.08 6.82 -17.73
C GLY A 308 35.49 7.39 -17.51
N TYR A 309 35.79 7.94 -16.33
CA TYR A 309 37.14 8.38 -15.98
C TYR A 309 37.56 8.02 -14.55
N ALA A 310 38.87 7.98 -14.32
CA ALA A 310 39.48 7.99 -13.01
C ALA A 310 40.77 8.80 -13.10
N LYS A 311 40.95 9.79 -12.24
CA LYS A 311 42.07 10.73 -12.34
C LYS A 311 42.54 11.21 -10.97
N SER A 312 43.83 11.06 -10.72
CA SER A 312 44.52 11.57 -9.55
C SER A 312 45.11 12.94 -9.86
N ASP A 313 44.51 14.00 -9.31
CA ASP A 313 44.92 15.39 -9.53
C ASP A 313 44.73 16.21 -8.24
N ASN A 314 45.54 17.26 -8.06
CA ASN A 314 45.46 18.18 -6.91
C ASN A 314 45.56 17.42 -5.56
N GLY A 315 46.36 16.35 -5.53
CA GLY A 315 46.57 15.50 -4.36
C GLY A 315 45.35 14.65 -3.94
N GLY A 316 44.30 14.55 -4.77
CA GLY A 316 43.12 13.71 -4.52
C GLY A 316 42.76 12.87 -5.76
N LEU A 317 41.66 12.12 -5.67
CA LEU A 317 41.16 11.21 -6.70
C LEU A 317 39.76 11.64 -7.16
N GLY A 318 39.60 11.95 -8.45
CA GLY A 318 38.31 12.13 -9.10
C GLY A 318 37.89 10.86 -9.86
N LEU A 319 36.61 10.49 -9.76
CA LEU A 319 36.04 9.30 -10.39
C LEU A 319 34.74 9.65 -11.12
N GLY A 320 34.59 9.16 -12.34
CA GLY A 320 33.32 9.17 -13.05
C GLY A 320 32.47 7.95 -12.73
N MET A 321 31.16 8.07 -12.94
CA MET A 321 30.19 6.98 -12.86
C MET A 321 29.40 6.88 -14.17
N LEU A 322 29.21 5.64 -14.63
CA LEU A 322 28.20 5.30 -15.61
C LEU A 322 26.83 5.37 -14.96
N GLY A 323 26.00 6.31 -15.40
CA GLY A 323 24.62 6.46 -14.93
C GLY A 323 23.60 6.00 -15.96
N GLY A 324 22.55 5.32 -15.52
CA GLY A 324 21.39 5.00 -16.33
C GLY A 324 20.17 4.70 -15.47
N MET A 325 19.00 5.04 -16.01
CA MET A 325 17.70 4.72 -15.43
C MET A 325 16.80 4.19 -16.56
N GLN A 326 16.03 3.13 -16.31
CA GLN A 326 15.05 2.57 -17.25
C GLN A 326 13.74 2.19 -16.52
N PRO A 327 12.58 2.22 -17.21
CA PRO A 327 11.33 1.70 -16.67
C PRO A 327 11.50 0.25 -16.22
N GLY A 328 11.28 -0.02 -14.93
CA GLY A 328 11.35 -1.37 -14.35
C GLY A 328 9.99 -2.05 -14.23
N GLY A 329 8.90 -1.27 -14.23
CA GLY A 329 7.52 -1.75 -14.19
C GLY A 329 7.00 -2.33 -15.51
N THR A 330 5.89 -3.02 -15.41
CA THR A 330 5.09 -3.58 -16.51
C THR A 330 4.15 -2.52 -17.10
N GLU A 331 3.48 -2.85 -18.20
CA GLU A 331 2.48 -1.97 -18.81
C GLU A 331 1.31 -1.64 -17.87
N ARG A 332 0.91 -2.58 -16.99
CA ARG A 332 -0.15 -2.34 -16.00
C ARG A 332 0.25 -1.35 -14.92
N ASP A 333 1.54 -1.21 -14.65
CA ASP A 333 2.02 -0.28 -13.62
C ASP A 333 1.91 1.18 -14.11
N LYS A 334 1.81 1.39 -15.42
CA LYS A 334 1.66 2.71 -16.03
C LYS A 334 0.24 3.23 -15.81
N CYS A 335 0.13 4.53 -15.55
CA CYS A 335 -1.14 5.21 -15.32
C CYS A 335 -1.30 6.47 -16.18
N GLY A 336 -0.37 6.70 -17.11
CA GLY A 336 -0.41 7.80 -18.06
C GLY A 336 0.14 7.39 -19.42
N PRO A 337 0.09 8.29 -20.42
CA PRO A 337 0.61 8.00 -21.75
C PRO A 337 2.12 7.65 -21.74
N PRO A 338 2.62 6.87 -22.71
CA PRO A 338 4.05 6.57 -22.78
C PRO A 338 4.91 7.84 -22.84
N GLY A 339 5.91 7.93 -21.94
CA GLY A 339 6.81 9.06 -21.89
C GLY A 339 7.88 9.01 -22.99
N THR A 340 8.36 10.18 -23.43
CA THR A 340 9.51 10.24 -24.36
C THR A 340 10.82 10.08 -23.60
N GLU A 341 11.63 9.09 -23.98
CA GLU A 341 12.94 8.86 -23.37
C GLU A 341 13.88 10.06 -23.61
N PRO A 342 14.52 10.61 -22.57
CA PRO A 342 15.53 11.64 -22.73
C PRO A 342 16.71 11.15 -23.55
N ALA A 343 17.09 11.95 -24.56
CA ALA A 343 18.26 11.68 -25.40
C ALA A 343 19.53 11.63 -24.54
N LEU A 344 20.42 10.69 -24.87
CA LEU A 344 21.74 10.61 -24.24
C LEU A 344 22.58 11.82 -24.67
N VAL A 345 23.07 12.59 -23.71
CA VAL A 345 24.07 13.64 -23.95
C VAL A 345 25.41 13.23 -23.34
N ALA A 346 26.49 13.72 -23.93
CA ALA A 346 27.82 13.53 -23.37
C ALA A 346 27.98 14.42 -22.14
N VAL A 347 28.28 13.81 -20.99
CA VAL A 347 28.55 14.55 -19.74
C VAL A 347 30.07 14.75 -19.60
N PRO A 348 30.55 16.00 -19.60
CA PRO A 348 31.98 16.27 -19.43
C PRO A 348 32.41 16.06 -17.97
N GLU A 349 33.71 15.87 -17.77
CA GLU A 349 34.32 15.92 -16.43
C GLU A 349 34.13 17.33 -15.84
N SER A 350 33.59 17.42 -14.63
CA SER A 350 33.38 18.68 -13.93
C SER A 350 34.66 19.17 -13.27
N ALA A 351 34.98 20.45 -13.42
CA ALA A 351 36.10 21.06 -12.71
C ALA A 351 35.88 21.09 -11.18
N VAL A 352 34.63 21.09 -10.73
CA VAL A 352 34.28 21.08 -9.29
C VAL A 352 34.75 19.78 -8.65
N PHE A 353 34.51 18.64 -9.31
CA PHE A 353 34.95 17.32 -8.82
C PHE A 353 36.42 17.00 -9.13
N GLN A 354 37.21 18.02 -9.50
CA GLN A 354 38.68 17.99 -9.52
C GLN A 354 39.29 18.95 -8.47
N GLY A 355 38.46 19.80 -7.85
CA GLY A 355 38.84 20.72 -6.78
C GLY A 355 38.79 20.07 -5.39
N ASN A 356 39.24 20.80 -4.37
CA ASN A 356 39.22 20.36 -2.97
C ASN A 356 38.43 21.32 -2.05
N THR A 357 37.74 22.31 -2.62
CA THR A 357 36.97 23.33 -1.90
C THR A 357 35.60 23.47 -2.52
N ILE A 358 34.59 23.76 -1.69
CA ILE A 358 33.22 23.98 -2.16
C ILE A 358 33.20 25.22 -3.07
N PRO A 359 32.60 25.15 -4.27
CA PRO A 359 32.59 26.27 -5.22
C PRO A 359 32.10 27.57 -4.61
N GLY A 360 32.81 28.67 -4.87
CA GLY A 360 32.48 30.00 -4.34
C GLY A 360 32.87 30.22 -2.87
N THR A 361 33.53 29.24 -2.23
CA THR A 361 33.97 29.33 -0.83
C THR A 361 35.44 28.94 -0.69
N THR A 362 35.99 29.14 0.51
CA THR A 362 37.31 28.61 0.91
C THR A 362 37.21 27.32 1.73
N THR A 363 36.00 26.79 1.93
CA THR A 363 35.74 25.64 2.79
C THR A 363 36.15 24.35 2.07
N SER A 364 37.07 23.59 2.68
CA SER A 364 37.45 22.27 2.20
C SER A 364 36.41 21.22 2.55
N PHE A 365 36.39 20.12 1.81
CA PHE A 365 35.57 18.94 2.06
C PHE A 365 36.40 17.66 1.89
N ASP A 366 35.93 16.53 2.41
CA ASP A 366 36.58 15.23 2.21
C ASP A 366 36.03 14.51 0.97
N ILE A 367 34.71 14.38 0.90
CA ILE A 367 34.01 13.69 -0.18
C ILE A 367 33.04 14.66 -0.87
N GLY A 368 33.12 14.73 -2.20
CA GLY A 368 32.16 15.44 -3.05
C GLY A 368 31.46 14.45 -3.99
N ILE A 369 30.14 14.50 -4.07
CA ILE A 369 29.34 13.64 -4.95
C ILE A 369 28.47 14.54 -5.82
N GLY A 370 28.47 14.32 -7.12
CA GLY A 370 27.70 15.04 -8.11
C GLY A 370 26.82 14.12 -8.94
N ILE A 371 25.56 14.49 -9.13
CA ILE A 371 24.63 13.83 -10.07
C ILE A 371 24.19 14.83 -11.13
N HIS A 372 24.47 14.51 -12.39
CA HIS A 372 24.15 15.38 -13.52
C HIS A 372 22.63 15.45 -13.77
N LYS A 373 22.11 16.61 -14.18
CA LYS A 373 20.69 16.83 -14.48
C LYS A 373 20.11 15.89 -15.54
N GLN A 374 20.95 15.38 -16.45
CA GLN A 374 20.51 14.34 -17.41
C GLN A 374 20.08 13.05 -16.70
N GLN A 375 20.81 12.66 -15.64
CA GLN A 375 20.49 11.48 -14.86
C GLN A 375 19.19 11.70 -14.08
N LEU A 376 18.95 12.91 -13.57
CA LEU A 376 17.68 13.31 -12.95
C LEU A 376 16.51 13.30 -13.96
N GLY A 377 16.73 13.78 -15.18
CA GLY A 377 15.73 13.70 -16.25
C GLY A 377 15.40 12.26 -16.65
N ARG A 378 16.40 11.38 -16.69
CA ARG A 378 16.19 9.94 -16.89
C ARG A 378 15.47 9.29 -15.72
N PHE A 379 15.78 9.66 -14.49
CA PHE A 379 15.05 9.24 -13.29
C PHE A 379 13.57 9.63 -13.38
N ALA A 380 13.27 10.88 -13.73
CA ALA A 380 11.91 11.37 -13.89
C ALA A 380 11.13 10.60 -14.96
N TRP A 381 11.72 10.41 -16.15
CA TRP A 381 11.10 9.65 -17.23
C TRP A 381 10.95 8.16 -16.90
N ALA A 382 11.99 7.50 -16.40
CA ALA A 382 11.97 6.08 -16.11
C ALA A 382 11.05 5.74 -14.93
N GLY A 383 11.00 6.60 -13.90
CA GLY A 383 10.05 6.48 -12.80
C GLY A 383 8.61 6.68 -13.28
N TYR A 384 8.38 7.66 -14.15
CA TYR A 384 7.08 7.87 -14.78
C TYR A 384 6.62 6.67 -15.61
N ASP A 385 7.42 6.30 -16.62
CA ASP A 385 7.07 5.27 -17.59
C ASP A 385 7.20 3.85 -17.00
N GLY A 386 7.87 3.69 -15.86
CA GLY A 386 7.92 2.47 -15.05
C GLY A 386 6.79 2.36 -14.02
N GLY A 387 5.84 3.30 -13.99
CA GLY A 387 4.71 3.28 -13.06
C GLY A 387 5.03 3.66 -11.61
N LEU A 388 6.28 4.04 -11.31
CA LEU A 388 6.73 4.37 -9.97
C LEU A 388 6.01 5.60 -9.38
N LEU A 389 5.56 6.50 -10.24
CA LEU A 389 4.85 7.74 -9.86
C LEU A 389 3.31 7.58 -9.85
N CYS A 390 2.81 6.37 -10.11
CA CYS A 390 1.38 6.06 -10.09
C CYS A 390 0.95 5.65 -8.68
N LEU A 391 0.73 6.65 -7.83
CA LEU A 391 0.51 6.45 -6.40
C LEU A 391 -0.99 6.47 -6.08
N THR A 392 -1.43 5.65 -5.13
CA THR A 392 -2.80 5.69 -4.57
C THR A 392 -2.73 5.76 -3.04
N ILE A 393 -3.31 6.80 -2.47
CA ILE A 393 -3.37 7.05 -1.02
C ILE A 393 -4.79 6.76 -0.53
N GLY A 394 -4.97 5.84 0.42
CA GLY A 394 -6.28 5.45 0.94
C GLY A 394 -6.57 5.96 2.36
N GLY A 395 -7.80 5.72 2.83
CA GLY A 395 -8.26 6.03 4.19
C GLY A 395 -7.43 5.40 5.32
N SER A 396 -6.74 4.28 5.05
CA SER A 396 -5.79 3.66 5.98
C SER A 396 -4.51 4.47 6.18
N THR A 397 -4.07 5.22 5.16
CA THR A 397 -2.93 6.14 5.23
C THR A 397 -3.35 7.51 5.77
N VAL A 398 -4.53 7.99 5.35
CA VAL A 398 -5.09 9.28 5.75
C VAL A 398 -6.51 9.08 6.26
N ALA A 399 -6.70 9.04 7.58
CA ALA A 399 -8.00 8.75 8.20
C ALA A 399 -9.13 9.70 7.77
N GLN A 400 -8.81 10.92 7.33
CA GLN A 400 -9.75 11.91 6.83
C GLN A 400 -10.24 11.64 5.38
N LEU A 401 -9.64 10.69 4.66
CA LEU A 401 -10.13 10.27 3.33
C LEU A 401 -11.31 9.31 3.48
N ASN A 402 -12.47 9.88 3.76
CA ASN A 402 -13.74 9.18 3.85
C ASN A 402 -14.89 10.08 3.34
N THR A 403 -16.02 9.47 3.02
CA THR A 403 -17.15 10.17 2.41
C THR A 403 -17.81 11.17 3.37
N ASP A 404 -17.76 10.98 4.69
CA ASP A 404 -18.29 11.98 5.64
C ASP A 404 -17.51 13.30 5.58
N THR A 405 -16.17 13.20 5.53
CA THR A 405 -15.29 14.38 5.50
C THR A 405 -15.41 15.11 4.17
N LEU A 406 -15.48 14.37 3.08
CA LEU A 406 -15.62 14.92 1.73
C LEU A 406 -17.06 15.35 1.40
N GLY A 407 -18.04 14.78 2.10
CA GLY A 407 -19.45 15.19 2.08
C GLY A 407 -19.68 16.64 2.54
N LEU A 408 -18.75 17.21 3.32
CA LEU A 408 -18.72 18.63 3.66
C LEU A 408 -18.46 19.54 2.44
N LEU A 409 -17.89 18.98 1.37
CA LEU A 409 -17.49 19.68 0.16
C LEU A 409 -18.44 19.37 -1.00
N SER A 410 -18.79 18.09 -1.22
CA SER A 410 -19.77 17.64 -2.22
C SER A 410 -20.90 16.91 -1.52
N ARG A 411 -22.13 17.40 -1.66
CA ARG A 411 -23.30 16.78 -1.01
C ARG A 411 -23.66 15.46 -1.68
N SER A 412 -23.56 15.41 -3.01
CA SER A 412 -23.94 14.23 -3.79
C SER A 412 -23.05 13.01 -3.55
N LEU A 413 -21.82 13.24 -3.07
CA LEU A 413 -20.91 12.17 -2.67
C LEU A 413 -21.42 11.39 -1.45
N GLY A 414 -22.06 12.07 -0.49
CA GLY A 414 -22.71 11.41 0.64
C GLY A 414 -23.92 10.58 0.19
N ASP A 415 -24.61 11.04 -0.85
CA ASP A 415 -25.74 10.35 -1.46
C ASP A 415 -25.31 9.24 -2.44
N LEU A 416 -24.01 8.99 -2.66
CA LEU A 416 -23.49 7.92 -3.53
C LEU A 416 -23.27 6.60 -2.77
N VAL A 417 -23.12 6.68 -1.45
CA VAL A 417 -22.80 5.57 -0.56
C VAL A 417 -23.88 5.40 0.50
N GLU A 418 -24.15 4.17 0.95
CA GLU A 418 -25.16 3.88 1.98
C GLU A 418 -24.75 4.37 3.40
N GLY A 419 -23.52 4.85 3.56
CA GLY A 419 -22.98 5.40 4.81
C GLY A 419 -21.56 5.95 4.67
N ASN A 420 -20.87 6.18 5.78
CA ASN A 420 -19.47 6.63 5.74
C ASN A 420 -18.59 5.53 5.14
N SER A 421 -17.99 5.82 3.99
CA SER A 421 -17.20 4.89 3.21
C SER A 421 -15.76 5.40 3.05
N PRO A 422 -14.76 4.50 3.08
CA PRO A 422 -13.38 4.86 2.75
C PRO A 422 -13.28 5.49 1.37
N MET A 423 -12.37 6.46 1.27
CA MET A 423 -11.98 7.04 0.01
C MET A 423 -10.49 6.88 -0.24
N ALA A 424 -10.12 6.93 -1.51
CA ALA A 424 -8.74 6.94 -1.93
C ALA A 424 -8.50 8.07 -2.95
N VAL A 425 -7.27 8.56 -2.99
CA VAL A 425 -6.80 9.56 -3.95
C VAL A 425 -5.67 8.96 -4.75
N GLY A 426 -5.85 8.86 -6.05
CA GLY A 426 -4.85 8.36 -6.97
C GLY A 426 -4.17 9.48 -7.75
N LEU A 427 -2.84 9.56 -7.68
CA LEU A 427 -2.01 10.51 -8.41
C LEU A 427 -1.53 9.89 -9.73
N ARG A 428 -1.84 10.54 -10.86
CA ARG A 428 -1.42 10.11 -12.20
C ARG A 428 -0.81 11.27 -13.00
N PRO A 429 0.53 11.33 -13.08
CA PRO A 429 1.18 12.24 -14.01
C PRO A 429 0.75 11.93 -15.46
N GLN A 430 0.63 12.96 -16.31
CA GLN A 430 0.34 12.78 -17.75
C GLN A 430 1.58 12.95 -18.64
N SER A 431 2.72 13.25 -18.02
CA SER A 431 4.05 13.27 -18.63
C SER A 431 5.11 13.07 -17.55
N PRO A 432 6.36 12.73 -17.92
CA PRO A 432 7.48 12.81 -16.99
C PRO A 432 7.54 14.18 -16.30
N PRO A 433 7.77 14.26 -14.98
CA PRO A 433 7.96 15.54 -14.32
C PRO A 433 9.25 16.20 -14.78
N GLU A 434 9.23 17.53 -14.89
CA GLU A 434 10.43 18.32 -15.09
C GLU A 434 11.11 18.55 -13.73
N ILE A 435 12.43 18.38 -13.69
CA ILE A 435 13.25 18.65 -12.50
C ILE A 435 14.22 19.77 -12.85
N VAL A 436 14.07 20.92 -12.21
CA VAL A 436 15.01 22.05 -12.33
C VAL A 436 15.86 22.14 -11.06
N LEU A 437 17.17 22.26 -11.23
CA LEU A 437 18.10 22.41 -10.11
C LEU A 437 18.23 23.86 -9.68
N GLY A 438 18.25 24.11 -8.38
CA GLY A 438 18.51 25.42 -7.77
C GLY A 438 19.54 25.36 -6.66
N LYS A 439 19.70 26.44 -5.89
CA LYS A 439 20.84 26.62 -4.97
C LYS A 439 20.66 26.03 -3.57
N ASN A 440 19.45 25.57 -3.22
CA ASN A 440 19.12 25.07 -1.88
C ASN A 440 19.31 26.11 -0.77
N THR A 441 18.76 27.32 -0.96
CA THR A 441 18.90 28.41 0.02
C THR A 441 17.63 28.59 0.82
N PHE A 442 17.80 29.02 2.07
CA PHE A 442 16.72 29.35 3.00
C PHE A 442 16.81 30.83 3.37
N LYS A 443 15.66 31.45 3.66
CA LYS A 443 15.58 32.83 4.12
C LYS A 443 14.63 32.95 5.31
N ASP A 444 14.79 34.03 6.06
CA ASP A 444 13.86 34.43 7.12
C ASP A 444 12.53 34.91 6.49
N ASP A 445 11.40 34.44 7.03
CA ASP A 445 10.04 34.86 6.62
C ASP A 445 9.62 36.24 7.17
N GLY A 446 10.51 36.92 7.90
CA GLY A 446 10.24 38.19 8.56
C GLY A 446 9.65 38.03 9.97
N SER A 447 9.36 36.80 10.38
CA SER A 447 8.91 36.42 11.73
C SER A 447 9.95 35.58 12.48
N GLY A 448 11.15 35.42 11.91
CA GLY A 448 12.25 34.63 12.48
C GLY A 448 12.26 33.17 12.01
N ASN A 449 11.21 32.69 11.33
CA ASN A 449 11.21 31.31 10.83
C ASN A 449 12.01 31.23 9.54
N GLN A 450 12.68 30.10 9.31
CA GLN A 450 13.34 29.84 8.04
C GLN A 450 12.35 29.17 7.08
N VAL A 451 12.32 29.68 5.85
CA VAL A 451 11.53 29.13 4.74
C VAL A 451 12.43 28.96 3.51
N LEU A 452 12.05 28.05 2.63
CA LEU A 452 12.80 27.79 1.41
C LEU A 452 12.76 29.02 0.49
N ASP A 453 13.94 29.53 0.10
CA ASP A 453 14.09 30.66 -0.82
C ASP A 453 14.31 30.17 -2.25
N GLN A 454 15.37 29.38 -2.47
CA GLN A 454 15.63 28.69 -3.73
C GLN A 454 15.63 27.18 -3.49
N PRO A 455 14.70 26.43 -4.10
CA PRO A 455 14.69 24.98 -3.98
C PRO A 455 15.98 24.37 -4.54
N LEU A 456 16.35 23.19 -4.04
CA LEU A 456 17.36 22.37 -4.72
C LEU A 456 16.75 21.67 -5.93
N LEU A 457 15.54 21.13 -5.75
CA LEU A 457 14.77 20.40 -6.75
C LEU A 457 13.43 21.11 -6.90
N ASP A 458 13.20 21.76 -8.04
CA ASP A 458 11.89 22.33 -8.39
C ASP A 458 11.20 21.37 -9.36
N LEU A 459 10.27 20.57 -8.84
CA LEU A 459 9.56 19.55 -9.60
C LEU A 459 8.29 20.16 -10.19
N THR A 460 8.09 20.00 -11.50
CA THR A 460 6.85 20.42 -12.17
C THR A 460 6.21 19.24 -12.89
N PHE A 461 4.96 18.95 -12.54
CA PHE A 461 4.09 18.02 -13.24
C PHE A 461 3.10 18.83 -14.08
N LYS A 462 2.99 18.48 -15.35
CA LYS A 462 2.01 19.09 -16.25
C LYS A 462 0.77 18.21 -16.35
N ALA A 463 -0.40 18.84 -16.25
CA ALA A 463 -1.70 18.19 -16.29
C ALA A 463 -1.77 16.92 -15.41
N MET A 464 -1.25 16.96 -14.18
CA MET A 464 -1.39 15.84 -13.25
C MET A 464 -2.88 15.57 -13.01
N GLU A 465 -3.26 14.31 -13.17
CA GLU A 465 -4.62 13.84 -12.90
C GLU A 465 -4.67 13.25 -11.49
N ILE A 466 -5.60 13.75 -10.70
CA ILE A 466 -5.81 13.39 -9.30
C ILE A 466 -7.20 12.79 -9.22
N ASP A 467 -7.26 11.46 -9.19
CA ASP A 467 -8.48 10.68 -9.20
C ASP A 467 -8.99 10.50 -7.77
N PHE A 468 -10.26 10.80 -7.53
CA PHE A 468 -10.93 10.53 -6.27
C PHE A 468 -11.74 9.26 -6.39
N PHE A 469 -11.49 8.32 -5.49
CA PHE A 469 -12.20 7.05 -5.42
C PHE A 469 -13.02 6.97 -4.15
N ALA A 470 -14.23 6.43 -4.25
CA ALA A 470 -15.04 6.03 -3.10
C ALA A 470 -15.24 4.51 -3.16
N SER A 471 -15.22 3.84 -2.00
CA SER A 471 -15.64 2.45 -1.94
C SER A 471 -17.17 2.37 -2.04
N ILE A 472 -17.67 1.72 -3.08
CA ILE A 472 -19.08 1.49 -3.35
C ILE A 472 -19.25 -0.01 -3.59
N ASP A 473 -20.13 -0.66 -2.82
CA ASP A 473 -20.41 -2.10 -2.92
C ASP A 473 -19.14 -2.96 -2.98
N ASP A 474 -18.22 -2.77 -2.03
CA ASP A 474 -16.92 -3.46 -1.92
C ASP A 474 -15.92 -3.21 -3.07
N GLN A 475 -16.06 -2.11 -3.83
CA GLN A 475 -15.15 -1.73 -4.91
C GLN A 475 -14.82 -0.23 -4.90
N TYR A 476 -13.55 0.13 -5.19
CA TYR A 476 -13.18 1.53 -5.36
C TYR A 476 -13.60 2.05 -6.75
N VAL A 477 -14.59 2.94 -6.78
CA VAL A 477 -15.07 3.59 -8.00
C VAL A 477 -14.50 4.99 -8.11
N ARG A 478 -14.05 5.36 -9.32
CA ARG A 478 -13.62 6.74 -9.59
C ARG A 478 -14.85 7.64 -9.62
N VAL A 479 -14.91 8.62 -8.73
CA VAL A 479 -16.03 9.55 -8.62
C VAL A 479 -15.81 10.81 -9.46
N PHE A 480 -14.59 11.35 -9.42
CA PHE A 480 -14.16 12.44 -10.30
C PHE A 480 -12.63 12.52 -10.40
N THR A 481 -12.14 13.18 -11.44
CA THR A 481 -10.72 13.47 -11.65
C THR A 481 -10.48 14.97 -11.68
N VAL A 482 -9.56 15.45 -10.86
CA VAL A 482 -9.05 16.82 -10.91
C VAL A 482 -7.80 16.83 -11.77
N VAL A 483 -7.72 17.77 -12.72
CA VAL A 483 -6.54 17.97 -13.57
C VAL A 483 -5.89 19.29 -13.19
N SER A 484 -4.60 19.27 -12.87
CA SER A 484 -3.85 20.47 -12.48
C SER A 484 -2.38 20.34 -12.87
N ASP A 485 -1.75 21.46 -13.22
CA ASP A 485 -0.30 21.57 -13.14
C ASP A 485 0.11 21.61 -11.67
N VAL A 486 1.12 20.84 -11.29
CA VAL A 486 1.61 20.73 -9.90
C VAL A 486 3.08 21.11 -9.83
N ARG A 487 3.42 22.11 -9.00
CA ARG A 487 4.80 22.53 -8.74
C ARG A 487 5.16 22.25 -7.28
N LEU A 488 6.22 21.49 -7.07
CA LEU A 488 6.73 21.13 -5.74
C LEU A 488 8.17 21.65 -5.58
N PRO A 489 8.37 22.77 -4.86
CA PRO A 489 9.69 23.27 -4.53
C PRO A 489 10.26 22.50 -3.34
N ILE A 490 11.36 21.77 -3.54
CA ILE A 490 11.98 20.92 -2.52
C ILE A 490 13.41 21.42 -2.23
N GLY A 491 13.66 21.78 -0.98
CA GLY A 491 15.00 21.92 -0.41
C GLY A 491 15.42 20.64 0.32
N LEU A 492 16.71 20.49 0.55
CA LEU A 492 17.26 19.40 1.36
C LEU A 492 18.01 19.98 2.55
N GLN A 493 17.81 19.39 3.73
CA GLN A 493 18.54 19.74 4.94
C GLN A 493 19.08 18.50 5.64
N VAL A 494 20.00 18.70 6.57
CA VAL A 494 20.67 17.63 7.32
C VAL A 494 20.05 17.51 8.70
N MET A 495 19.75 16.30 9.15
CA MET A 495 19.28 15.94 10.50
C MET A 495 20.40 15.25 11.30
N GLY A 496 20.07 14.64 12.44
CA GLY A 496 21.01 13.83 13.22
C GLY A 496 21.68 12.73 12.43
N MET A 497 22.93 12.40 12.79
CA MET A 497 23.71 11.31 12.19
C MET A 497 23.90 11.40 10.66
N GLY A 498 23.80 12.61 10.08
CA GLY A 498 24.04 12.83 8.65
C GLY A 498 22.86 12.47 7.72
N GLN A 499 21.68 12.19 8.27
CA GLN A 499 20.48 11.94 7.47
C GLN A 499 20.06 13.19 6.69
N ILE A 500 19.66 13.02 5.43
CA ILE A 500 19.13 14.10 4.59
C ILE A 500 17.61 14.05 4.60
N THR A 501 16.94 15.16 4.90
CA THR A 501 15.48 15.28 4.87
C THR A 501 15.02 16.37 3.91
N PRO A 502 13.89 16.14 3.20
CA PRO A 502 13.30 17.17 2.37
C PRO A 502 12.62 18.25 3.22
N VAL A 503 12.73 19.49 2.76
CA VAL A 503 11.94 20.63 3.24
C VAL A 503 11.11 21.12 2.06
N ILE A 504 9.80 21.08 2.20
CA ILE A 504 8.89 21.55 1.15
C ILE A 504 8.69 23.06 1.31
N GLY A 505 8.88 23.82 0.23
CA GLY A 505 8.63 25.25 0.19
C GLY A 505 7.14 25.62 0.24
N ALA A 506 6.84 26.91 0.15
CA ALA A 506 5.45 27.39 0.12
C ALA A 506 4.66 26.79 -1.06
N ILE A 507 3.45 26.32 -0.78
CA ILE A 507 2.59 25.62 -1.74
C ILE A 507 1.35 26.44 -2.18
N ASP A 508 1.30 27.73 -1.85
CA ASP A 508 0.14 28.60 -2.13
C ASP A 508 -0.25 28.64 -3.62
N ASN A 509 0.73 28.44 -4.50
CA ASN A 509 0.55 28.34 -5.96
C ASN A 509 1.08 27.00 -6.51
N ALA A 510 1.13 25.96 -5.69
CA ALA A 510 1.57 24.64 -6.14
C ALA A 510 0.64 24.07 -7.22
N PHE A 511 -0.63 24.49 -7.25
CA PHE A 511 -1.64 23.98 -8.19
C PHE A 511 -2.12 25.10 -9.10
N THR A 512 -1.99 24.90 -10.40
CA THR A 512 -2.41 25.87 -11.43
C THR A 512 -3.10 25.15 -12.58
N ASN A 513 -3.81 25.88 -13.45
CA ASN A 513 -4.54 25.30 -14.59
C ASN A 513 -5.57 24.23 -14.18
N LEU A 514 -6.30 24.49 -13.11
CA LEU A 514 -7.22 23.53 -12.51
C LEU A 514 -8.47 23.32 -13.37
N SER A 515 -8.82 22.06 -13.59
CA SER A 515 -10.09 21.63 -14.19
C SER A 515 -10.54 20.30 -13.59
N VAL A 516 -11.79 19.91 -13.86
CA VAL A 516 -12.36 18.63 -13.39
C VAL A 516 -12.96 17.90 -14.59
N LYS A 517 -12.80 16.58 -14.63
CA LYS A 517 -13.39 15.65 -15.61
C LYS A 517 -13.81 14.35 -14.92
N ASN A 518 -14.44 13.43 -15.67
CA ASN A 518 -14.91 12.14 -15.17
C ASN A 518 -15.84 12.27 -13.94
N SER A 519 -16.62 13.35 -13.86
CA SER A 519 -17.44 13.68 -12.68
C SER A 519 -18.88 13.20 -12.80
N GLU A 520 -19.14 12.22 -13.65
CA GLU A 520 -20.49 11.71 -13.93
C GLU A 520 -21.13 11.07 -12.69
N ALA A 521 -20.33 10.55 -11.75
CA ALA A 521 -20.80 9.93 -10.52
C ALA A 521 -21.30 10.94 -9.45
N VAL A 522 -21.16 12.25 -9.67
CA VAL A 522 -21.58 13.31 -8.74
C VAL A 522 -22.44 14.35 -9.46
N THR A 523 -23.32 15.03 -8.72
CA THR A 523 -24.25 16.01 -9.30
C THR A 523 -23.68 17.43 -9.37
N GLU A 524 -22.58 17.72 -8.66
CA GLU A 524 -21.91 19.01 -8.77
C GLU A 524 -21.28 19.22 -10.14
N SER A 525 -21.40 20.44 -10.69
CA SER A 525 -20.70 20.79 -11.94
C SER A 525 -19.18 20.75 -11.78
N PRO A 526 -18.42 20.47 -12.86
CA PRO A 526 -16.96 20.51 -12.84
C PRO A 526 -16.40 21.82 -12.27
N GLN A 527 -17.06 22.95 -12.52
CA GLN A 527 -16.65 24.26 -12.01
C GLN A 527 -16.87 24.40 -10.49
N GLN A 528 -17.93 23.81 -9.95
CA GLN A 528 -18.17 23.79 -8.49
C GLN A 528 -17.13 22.91 -7.79
N LEU A 529 -16.86 21.71 -8.32
CA LEU A 529 -15.83 20.81 -7.79
C LEU A 529 -14.43 21.46 -7.86
N ALA A 530 -14.12 22.15 -8.95
CA ALA A 530 -12.89 22.89 -9.13
C ALA A 530 -12.66 23.98 -8.06
N GLN A 531 -13.72 24.67 -7.63
CA GLN A 531 -13.64 25.71 -6.59
C GLN A 531 -13.39 25.14 -5.19
N LEU A 532 -13.77 23.89 -4.95
CA LEU A 532 -13.62 23.22 -3.66
C LEU A 532 -12.26 22.56 -3.49
N PHE A 533 -11.62 22.19 -4.61
CA PHE A 533 -10.36 21.46 -4.61
C PHE A 533 -9.21 22.13 -3.82
N PRO A 534 -8.96 23.46 -3.90
CA PRO A 534 -7.90 24.09 -3.11
C PRO A 534 -8.08 23.90 -1.59
N THR A 535 -9.32 23.87 -1.10
CA THR A 535 -9.60 23.60 0.33
C THR A 535 -9.28 22.16 0.70
N LEU A 536 -9.75 21.20 -0.09
CA LEU A 536 -9.51 19.77 0.11
C LEU A 536 -8.02 19.45 0.11
N LEU A 537 -7.32 20.04 -0.84
CA LEU A 537 -5.93 19.76 -1.08
C LEU A 537 -5.01 20.35 0.01
N ASN A 538 -5.34 21.52 0.55
CA ASN A 538 -4.66 22.05 1.74
C ASN A 538 -4.79 21.15 2.98
N LEU A 539 -5.80 20.26 3.00
CA LEU A 539 -5.98 19.27 4.05
C LEU A 539 -5.12 18.02 3.84
N VAL A 540 -5.03 17.57 2.58
CA VAL A 540 -4.42 16.29 2.20
C VAL A 540 -2.92 16.44 1.90
N LEU A 541 -2.49 17.51 1.23
CA LEU A 541 -1.08 17.72 0.83
C LEU A 541 -0.08 17.67 1.97
N PRO A 542 -0.34 18.30 3.14
CA PRO A 542 0.60 18.20 4.24
C PRO A 542 0.83 16.72 4.61
N GLN A 543 -0.22 15.89 4.57
CA GLN A 543 -0.14 14.44 4.83
C GLN A 543 0.68 13.67 3.80
N LEU A 544 0.62 14.07 2.53
CA LEU A 544 1.44 13.47 1.47
C LEU A 544 2.96 13.68 1.70
N SER A 545 3.33 14.76 2.40
CA SER A 545 4.74 15.01 2.75
C SER A 545 5.29 14.04 3.80
N GLY A 546 4.43 13.52 4.69
CA GLY A 546 4.83 12.64 5.79
C GLY A 546 5.37 11.27 5.34
N GLY A 547 5.12 10.89 4.08
CA GLY A 547 5.64 9.64 3.49
C GLY A 547 7.09 9.70 3.01
N LEU A 548 7.73 10.88 3.02
CA LEU A 548 9.13 11.03 2.59
C LEU A 548 10.08 10.76 3.75
N SER A 549 10.56 9.53 3.86
CA SER A 549 11.54 9.10 4.87
C SER A 549 12.88 9.83 4.72
N PRO A 550 13.60 10.11 5.83
CA PRO A 550 14.98 10.58 5.77
C PRO A 550 15.86 9.63 4.97
N ILE A 551 16.74 10.20 4.13
CA ILE A 551 17.73 9.45 3.39
C ILE A 551 18.97 9.29 4.27
N SER A 552 19.23 8.06 4.71
CA SER A 552 20.46 7.73 5.43
C SER A 552 21.64 7.70 4.46
N LEU A 553 22.74 8.36 4.83
CA LEU A 553 23.99 8.25 4.10
C LEU A 553 24.74 6.98 4.55
N PRO A 554 25.41 6.27 3.62
CA PRO A 554 26.17 5.07 3.97
C PRO A 554 27.42 5.40 4.78
N GLU A 555 27.82 4.47 5.65
CA GLU A 555 29.12 4.53 6.33
C GLU A 555 30.27 4.13 5.38
N ILE A 556 31.42 4.80 5.52
CA ILE A 556 32.63 4.59 4.73
C ILE A 556 33.70 3.96 5.62
N GLY A 557 33.82 2.63 5.63
CA GLY A 557 34.87 1.94 6.38
C GLY A 557 34.86 2.22 7.89
N GLY A 558 33.66 2.35 8.48
CA GLY A 558 33.45 2.73 9.89
C GLY A 558 33.51 4.25 10.16
N LEU A 559 33.62 5.07 9.11
CA LEU A 559 33.53 6.53 9.18
C LEU A 559 32.15 6.98 8.70
N ASN A 560 31.56 7.94 9.41
CA ASN A 560 30.31 8.58 9.01
C ASN A 560 30.56 9.75 8.06
N LEU A 561 29.58 10.02 7.18
CA LEU A 561 29.55 11.22 6.35
C LEU A 561 28.85 12.36 7.09
N SER A 562 29.59 13.42 7.41
CA SER A 562 29.03 14.66 7.93
C SER A 562 28.86 15.67 6.78
N VAL A 563 27.62 15.88 6.36
CA VAL A 563 27.31 16.77 5.23
C VAL A 563 27.58 18.22 5.62
N VAL A 564 28.40 18.88 4.81
CA VAL A 564 28.79 20.30 4.97
C VAL A 564 27.92 21.19 4.11
N SER A 565 27.60 20.76 2.88
CA SER A 565 26.81 21.56 1.94
C SER A 565 26.08 20.68 0.93
N ILE A 566 24.87 21.08 0.58
CA ILE A 566 24.08 20.51 -0.50
C ILE A 566 23.65 21.68 -1.40
N THR A 567 24.03 21.65 -2.68
CA THR A 567 23.72 22.73 -3.63
C THR A 567 23.79 22.23 -5.07
N SER A 568 23.59 23.12 -6.05
CA SER A 568 23.85 22.85 -7.46
C SER A 568 25.12 23.55 -7.95
N VAL A 569 25.85 22.90 -8.85
CA VAL A 569 27.13 23.38 -9.40
C VAL A 569 27.16 23.32 -10.93
N ASP A 570 28.20 23.88 -11.55
CA ASP A 570 28.38 23.95 -13.00
C ASP A 570 27.17 24.55 -13.75
N ASN A 571 26.75 25.74 -13.32
CA ASN A 571 25.55 26.41 -13.85
C ASN A 571 24.31 25.49 -13.78
N ASP A 572 24.08 24.93 -12.60
CA ASP A 572 22.91 24.09 -12.25
C ASP A 572 22.84 22.79 -13.08
N SER A 573 24.00 22.29 -13.51
CA SER A 573 24.09 21.05 -14.28
C SER A 573 24.29 19.83 -13.38
N PHE A 574 24.83 20.00 -12.18
CA PHE A 574 24.98 18.93 -11.19
C PHE A 574 24.30 19.30 -9.87
N LEU A 575 23.55 18.35 -9.30
CA LEU A 575 23.26 18.34 -7.87
C LEU A 575 24.51 17.85 -7.16
N ALA A 576 24.99 18.58 -6.15
CA ALA A 576 26.22 18.28 -5.45
C ALA A 576 26.02 18.19 -3.93
N ILE A 577 26.60 17.13 -3.33
CA ILE A 577 26.71 16.94 -1.88
C ILE A 577 28.20 16.98 -1.52
N PHE A 578 28.56 17.82 -0.57
CA PHE A 578 29.91 17.91 -0.01
C PHE A 578 29.88 17.50 1.46
N ALA A 579 30.73 16.56 1.85
CA ALA A 579 30.76 15.99 3.19
C ALA A 579 32.19 15.81 3.71
N ASN A 580 32.33 15.82 5.03
CA ASN A 580 33.55 15.45 5.75
C ASN A 580 33.43 14.03 6.29
N LEU A 581 34.54 13.32 6.37
CA LEU A 581 34.64 12.02 7.03
C LEU A 581 34.84 12.25 8.52
N VAL A 582 33.99 11.65 9.34
CA VAL A 582 34.11 11.70 10.80
C VAL A 582 34.16 10.27 11.35
N THR A 583 35.05 10.02 12.31
CA THR A 583 34.99 8.78 13.10
C THR A 583 33.66 8.73 13.83
N ALA A 584 33.12 7.53 14.13
CA ALA A 584 32.00 7.38 15.07
C ALA A 584 32.31 8.22 16.33
N ALA A 585 31.65 9.37 16.45
CA ALA A 585 32.05 10.37 17.42
C ALA A 585 31.84 9.79 18.83
N PRO A 586 32.64 10.19 19.84
CA PRO A 586 32.16 10.07 21.21
C PRO A 586 30.77 10.70 21.27
N LEU A 587 29.83 10.09 21.98
CA LEU A 587 28.48 10.63 22.22
C LEU A 587 28.59 12.12 22.57
N VAL A 588 28.39 13.00 21.58
CA VAL A 588 28.22 14.43 21.84
C VAL A 588 26.91 14.50 22.57
N ALA A 589 26.92 15.10 23.78
CA ALA A 589 25.72 15.16 24.59
C ALA A 589 24.62 15.83 23.76
N PRO A 590 23.50 15.15 23.47
CA PRO A 590 22.40 15.76 22.76
C PRO A 590 21.90 16.96 23.56
N VAL A 591 21.43 17.99 22.88
CA VAL A 591 20.80 19.11 23.57
C VAL A 591 19.39 18.72 24.01
N ASP A 592 18.97 19.18 25.19
CA ASP A 592 17.59 19.00 25.66
C ASP A 592 16.64 19.88 24.85
N THR A 593 15.58 19.30 24.28
CA THR A 593 14.53 20.08 23.61
C THR A 593 13.37 20.34 24.58
N PHE A 594 12.87 21.57 24.59
CA PHE A 594 11.70 21.98 25.34
C PHE A 594 10.62 22.51 24.40
N VAL A 595 9.35 22.37 24.79
CA VAL A 595 8.23 22.99 24.08
C VAL A 595 7.11 23.32 25.08
N ASN A 596 6.65 24.55 25.04
CA ASN A 596 5.46 25.02 25.76
C ASN A 596 4.54 25.77 24.79
N VAL A 597 3.23 25.68 25.01
CA VAL A 597 2.24 26.49 24.27
C VAL A 597 2.06 27.81 25.00
N THR A 598 2.33 28.93 24.33
CA THR A 598 2.21 30.28 24.88
C THR A 598 0.96 31.02 24.41
N GLY A 599 0.34 30.57 23.31
CA GLY A 599 -0.91 31.12 22.83
C GLY A 599 -1.54 30.26 21.74
N GLN A 600 -2.85 30.41 21.57
CA GLN A 600 -3.61 29.73 20.53
C GLN A 600 -4.66 30.68 19.96
N THR A 601 -4.83 30.68 18.65
CA THR A 601 -5.82 31.48 17.94
C THR A 601 -6.71 30.54 17.14
N GLU A 602 -7.99 30.49 17.52
CA GLU A 602 -9.03 29.72 16.84
C GLU A 602 -9.56 30.43 15.59
N ALA A 603 -10.14 29.65 14.67
CA ALA A 603 -10.94 30.21 13.59
C ALA A 603 -12.25 30.83 14.13
N ALA A 604 -12.75 31.86 13.44
CA ALA A 604 -14.10 32.35 13.70
C ALA A 604 -15.13 31.22 13.44
N LYS A 605 -16.12 31.05 14.33
CA LYS A 605 -17.08 29.93 14.29
C LYS A 605 -17.83 29.82 12.96
N ASP A 606 -18.08 30.94 12.28
CA ASP A 606 -18.73 30.98 10.97
C ASP A 606 -17.81 30.54 9.81
N ILE A 607 -16.49 30.75 9.95
CA ILE A 607 -15.46 30.29 9.00
C ILE A 607 -15.17 28.81 9.25
N ALA A 608 -15.02 28.38 10.50
CA ALA A 608 -14.76 26.99 10.87
C ALA A 608 -15.83 26.03 10.30
N LYS A 609 -17.10 26.46 10.28
CA LYS A 609 -18.23 25.68 9.72
C LYS A 609 -18.36 25.73 8.19
N ARG A 610 -17.50 26.47 7.48
CA ARG A 610 -17.59 26.69 6.03
C ARG A 610 -16.25 26.42 5.33
N PRO A 611 -15.94 25.14 5.01
CA PRO A 611 -14.68 24.75 4.38
C PRO A 611 -14.31 25.56 3.13
N ALA A 612 -15.29 25.92 2.30
CA ALA A 612 -15.10 26.76 1.12
C ALA A 612 -14.46 28.14 1.41
N ARG A 613 -14.43 28.58 2.68
CA ARG A 613 -13.83 29.87 3.08
C ARG A 613 -12.42 29.73 3.67
N TRP A 614 -11.97 28.52 4.01
CA TRP A 614 -10.70 28.31 4.73
C TRP A 614 -9.48 28.82 3.96
N SER A 615 -9.41 28.52 2.67
CA SER A 615 -8.32 28.96 1.77
C SER A 615 -8.19 30.48 1.67
N SER A 616 -9.29 31.21 1.81
CA SER A 616 -9.33 32.68 1.78
C SER A 616 -9.25 33.36 3.16
N SER A 617 -9.22 32.57 4.23
CA SER A 617 -9.26 33.05 5.61
C SER A 617 -7.91 32.88 6.30
N ARG A 618 -7.66 33.68 7.34
CA ARG A 618 -6.49 33.46 8.20
C ARG A 618 -6.63 32.11 8.90
N ALA A 619 -5.65 31.24 8.72
CA ALA A 619 -5.63 29.94 9.37
C ALA A 619 -5.49 30.08 10.89
N PRO A 620 -6.04 29.13 11.68
CA PRO A 620 -5.75 29.04 13.09
C PRO A 620 -4.25 28.89 13.31
N SER A 621 -3.79 29.29 14.50
CA SER A 621 -2.37 29.26 14.82
C SER A 621 -2.10 28.96 16.27
N VAL A 622 -0.95 28.37 16.54
CA VAL A 622 -0.42 28.15 17.89
C VAL A 622 0.93 28.86 18.02
N SER A 623 1.13 29.59 19.12
CA SER A 623 2.41 30.16 19.49
C SER A 623 3.08 29.26 20.51
N LEU A 624 4.36 28.97 20.28
CA LEU A 624 5.16 28.06 21.08
C LEU A 624 6.35 28.80 21.69
N ASP A 625 6.90 28.24 22.77
CA ASP A 625 8.20 28.61 23.35
C ASP A 625 9.04 27.35 23.48
N PHE A 626 10.18 27.33 22.78
CA PHE A 626 11.14 26.23 22.76
C PHE A 626 12.26 26.39 23.80
N GLY A 627 12.20 27.43 24.63
CA GLY A 627 13.25 27.82 25.56
C GLY A 627 14.34 28.61 24.86
N ASN A 628 14.59 29.84 25.32
CA ASN A 628 15.58 30.74 24.72
C ASN A 628 17.01 30.41 25.20
N ALA A 629 17.71 29.55 24.46
CA ALA A 629 19.12 29.21 24.70
C ALA A 629 20.01 29.74 23.56
N PRO A 630 21.19 30.31 23.87
CA PRO A 630 22.09 30.84 22.85
C PRO A 630 22.64 29.73 21.94
N ASN A 631 22.92 30.07 20.69
CA ASN A 631 23.51 29.18 19.67
C ASN A 631 22.68 27.93 19.34
N ARG A 632 21.35 27.98 19.52
CA ARG A 632 20.45 26.89 19.15
C ARG A 632 19.62 27.19 17.91
N GLU A 633 19.31 26.14 17.19
CA GLU A 633 18.28 26.11 16.17
C GLU A 633 17.30 24.97 16.41
N TYR A 634 16.09 25.16 15.90
CA TYR A 634 14.92 24.33 16.18
C TYR A 634 14.27 23.94 14.86
N ALA A 635 13.72 22.73 14.83
CA ALA A 635 12.86 22.25 13.76
C ALA A 635 11.60 21.65 14.39
N TYR A 636 10.45 21.87 13.77
CA TYR A 636 9.19 21.32 14.24
C TYR A 636 8.45 20.58 13.12
N ARG A 637 7.54 19.69 13.50
CA ARG A 637 6.56 19.07 12.59
C ARG A 637 5.20 18.93 13.27
N ILE A 638 4.16 18.93 12.47
CA ILE A 638 2.77 18.72 12.90
C ILE A 638 2.37 17.31 12.49
N ASN A 639 1.69 16.53 13.32
CA ASN A 639 1.12 15.20 13.02
C ASN A 639 2.03 14.23 12.24
N GLY A 640 3.34 14.22 12.54
CA GLY A 640 4.30 13.33 11.87
C GLY A 640 4.70 13.72 10.44
N LEU A 641 4.33 14.93 9.98
CA LEU A 641 4.67 15.43 8.65
C LEU A 641 6.16 15.79 8.49
N THR A 642 6.54 16.38 7.35
CA THR A 642 7.91 16.86 7.11
C THR A 642 8.37 17.86 8.17
N TRP A 643 9.66 17.80 8.52
CA TRP A 643 10.28 18.76 9.41
C TRP A 643 10.36 20.13 8.75
N SER A 644 10.09 21.19 9.52
CA SER A 644 10.36 22.56 9.11
C SER A 644 11.86 22.75 8.81
N ALA A 645 12.21 23.83 8.11
CA ALA A 645 13.59 24.26 8.05
C ALA A 645 14.12 24.55 9.47
N TRP A 646 15.40 24.29 9.70
CA TRP A 646 16.07 24.70 10.93
C TRP A 646 16.03 26.22 11.09
N SER A 647 15.56 26.70 12.23
CA SER A 647 15.42 28.14 12.53
C SER A 647 15.92 28.47 13.93
N THR A 648 16.51 29.66 14.09
CA THR A 648 16.90 30.20 15.41
C THR A 648 15.74 30.82 16.19
N ASN A 649 14.52 30.77 15.66
CA ASN A 649 13.34 31.29 16.34
C ASN A 649 12.88 30.34 17.46
N ALA A 650 13.18 30.71 18.70
CA ALA A 650 12.73 29.98 19.88
C ALA A 650 11.24 30.20 20.20
N ASN A 651 10.57 31.16 19.55
CA ASN A 651 9.16 31.50 19.84
C ASN A 651 8.30 31.55 18.57
N PRO A 652 8.16 30.43 17.81
CA PRO A 652 7.41 30.47 16.56
C PRO A 652 5.91 30.51 16.79
N THR A 653 5.22 31.26 15.94
CA THR A 653 3.77 31.12 15.73
C THR A 653 3.54 30.25 14.50
N ILE A 654 3.10 29.01 14.73
CA ILE A 654 2.79 28.05 13.69
C ILE A 654 1.34 28.27 13.25
N SER A 655 1.15 28.68 12.00
CA SER A 655 -0.16 28.81 11.35
C SER A 655 -0.33 27.67 10.35
N SER A 656 -1.40 26.89 10.46
CA SER A 656 -1.65 25.74 9.57
C SER A 656 -3.13 25.59 9.24
N GLN A 657 -3.43 25.34 7.98
CA GLN A 657 -4.79 25.02 7.51
C GLN A 657 -5.32 23.72 8.16
N MET A 658 -4.44 22.82 8.60
CA MET A 658 -4.85 21.59 9.30
C MET A 658 -5.59 21.86 10.60
N PHE A 659 -5.32 23.01 11.25
CA PHE A 659 -5.98 23.39 12.50
C PHE A 659 -7.45 23.82 12.30
N PHE A 660 -7.93 23.95 11.06
CA PHE A 660 -9.36 24.06 10.81
C PHE A 660 -10.11 22.73 11.04
N LEU A 661 -9.41 21.60 10.99
CA LEU A 661 -9.96 20.33 11.46
C LEU A 661 -10.02 20.36 12.98
N GLY A 662 -11.21 20.15 13.53
CA GLY A 662 -11.36 19.98 14.98
C GLY A 662 -10.65 18.70 15.45
N GLY A 663 -10.10 18.72 16.66
CA GLY A 663 -9.45 17.58 17.29
C GLY A 663 -8.05 17.89 17.84
N GLU A 664 -7.41 16.86 18.42
CA GLU A 664 -6.03 16.96 18.90
C GLU A 664 -5.03 16.87 17.74
N HIS A 665 -4.11 17.83 17.66
CA HIS A 665 -2.94 17.79 16.80
C HIS A 665 -1.67 17.65 17.63
N ARG A 666 -0.77 16.79 17.17
CA ARG A 666 0.54 16.56 17.75
C ARG A 666 1.56 17.50 17.11
N ILE A 667 2.31 18.24 17.92
CA ILE A 667 3.46 19.02 17.46
C ILE A 667 4.71 18.45 18.10
N GLU A 668 5.68 18.11 17.26
CA GLU A 668 6.97 17.54 17.66
C GLU A 668 8.07 18.56 17.33
N VAL A 669 9.03 18.73 18.24
CA VAL A 669 10.10 19.71 18.14
C VAL A 669 11.43 19.02 18.41
N LEU A 670 12.43 19.36 17.60
CA LEU A 670 13.83 19.01 17.80
C LEU A 670 14.66 20.27 17.95
N SER A 671 15.75 20.19 18.69
CA SER A 671 16.75 21.26 18.79
C SER A 671 18.16 20.71 18.61
N ARG A 672 19.07 21.59 18.19
CA ARG A 672 20.51 21.32 18.08
C ARG A 672 21.31 22.61 18.20
N GLU A 673 22.62 22.49 18.38
CA GLU A 673 23.54 23.62 18.22
C GLU A 673 23.70 23.98 16.74
N ILE A 674 23.74 25.28 16.44
CA ILE A 674 23.86 25.79 15.06
C ILE A 674 25.12 25.22 14.40
N GLY A 675 24.93 24.59 13.23
CA GLY A 675 26.02 24.01 12.45
C GLY A 675 26.60 22.70 13.00
N LYS A 676 25.96 22.09 14.01
CA LYS A 676 26.39 20.82 14.62
C LYS A 676 25.25 19.78 14.64
N PRO A 677 24.95 19.13 13.50
CA PRO A 677 23.87 18.14 13.39
C PRO A 677 23.96 16.98 14.40
N GLU A 678 25.15 16.65 14.87
CA GLU A 678 25.42 15.60 15.85
C GLU A 678 24.90 15.91 17.26
N THR A 679 24.59 17.17 17.56
CA THR A 679 24.06 17.61 18.87
C THR A 679 22.54 17.52 18.97
N ILE A 680 21.87 17.03 17.92
CA ILE A 680 20.41 16.96 17.88
C ILE A 680 19.85 16.19 19.08
N SER A 681 18.72 16.65 19.62
CA SER A 681 18.04 15.95 20.70
C SER A 681 17.68 14.52 20.31
N THR A 682 17.93 13.56 21.20
CA THR A 682 17.65 12.13 20.99
C THR A 682 16.17 11.80 20.82
N PHE A 683 15.29 12.56 21.50
CA PHE A 683 13.85 12.41 21.36
C PHE A 683 13.22 13.78 21.10
N PRO A 684 12.24 13.87 20.18
CA PRO A 684 11.51 15.11 19.98
C PRO A 684 10.68 15.44 21.22
N ALA A 685 10.71 16.71 21.62
CA ALA A 685 9.75 17.24 22.59
C ALA A 685 8.38 17.33 21.92
N MET A 686 7.32 17.01 22.64
CA MET A 686 5.99 16.87 22.05
C MET A 686 4.94 17.61 22.88
N VAL A 687 4.04 18.29 22.18
CA VAL A 687 2.83 18.87 22.76
C VAL A 687 1.61 18.49 21.92
N LYS A 688 0.47 18.31 22.59
CA LYS A 688 -0.83 18.16 21.94
C LYS A 688 -1.60 19.47 22.05
N VAL A 689 -2.17 19.92 20.95
CA VAL A 689 -3.01 21.11 20.89
C VAL A 689 -4.34 20.77 20.25
N ALA A 690 -5.45 21.15 20.89
CA ALA A 690 -6.79 20.85 20.41
C ALA A 690 -7.40 22.10 19.78
N PHE A 691 -7.85 22.01 18.54
CA PHE A 691 -8.62 23.05 17.86
C PHE A 691 -10.09 22.60 17.71
N GLY A 692 -11.02 23.55 17.61
CA GLY A 692 -12.46 23.23 17.51
C GLY A 692 -13.09 22.64 18.78
N ASP A 693 -14.36 22.25 18.71
CA ASP A 693 -15.10 21.66 19.83
C ASP A 693 -14.89 20.13 19.87
N PRO A 694 -14.18 19.56 20.86
CA PRO A 694 -13.84 18.14 20.90
C PRO A 694 -15.07 17.22 21.07
N ASP A 695 -16.21 17.76 21.52
CA ASP A 695 -17.49 17.02 21.65
C ASP A 695 -18.41 17.20 20.42
N GLY A 696 -18.01 18.04 19.47
CA GLY A 696 -18.77 18.39 18.29
C GLY A 696 -18.68 17.33 17.20
N ARG A 697 -19.31 16.16 17.41
CA ARG A 697 -19.72 15.31 16.28
C ARG A 697 -20.46 16.20 15.30
N VAL A 698 -19.89 16.44 14.12
CA VAL A 698 -20.69 16.90 12.99
C VAL A 698 -21.63 15.75 12.71
N SER A 699 -22.83 15.82 13.29
CA SER A 699 -23.94 14.94 12.96
C SER A 699 -24.30 15.21 11.50
N ALA A 700 -23.58 14.57 10.58
CA ALA A 700 -24.04 14.37 9.20
C ALA A 700 -25.12 13.28 9.19
N LYS A 701 -26.15 13.53 9.98
CA LYS A 701 -27.51 13.04 9.85
C LYS A 701 -28.29 14.12 10.58
N ALA A 702 -29.02 14.94 9.84
CA ALA A 702 -30.23 15.48 10.43
C ALA A 702 -31.08 14.25 10.73
N PRO A 703 -31.35 13.90 12.01
CA PRO A 703 -32.30 12.84 12.27
C PRO A 703 -33.64 13.33 11.71
N PHE A 704 -34.14 12.62 10.71
CA PHE A 704 -35.56 12.59 10.40
C PHE A 704 -36.30 12.31 11.72
N HIS A 705 -37.27 13.16 12.04
CA HIS A 705 -37.96 13.10 13.33
C HIS A 705 -38.89 11.88 13.38
N GLY A 706 -38.43 10.83 14.05
CA GLY A 706 -39.26 9.69 14.43
C GLY A 706 -38.63 8.95 15.60
N GLN A 707 -38.81 9.46 16.82
CA GLN A 707 -38.57 8.68 18.03
C GLN A 707 -39.93 8.13 18.51
N PRO A 708 -40.10 6.79 18.58
CA PRO A 708 -41.17 6.19 19.36
C PRO A 708 -40.98 6.55 20.84
N GLY A 709 -42.08 6.88 21.51
CA GLY A 709 -42.06 7.54 22.81
C GLY A 709 -41.28 6.83 23.91
N ALA A 710 -40.45 7.60 24.62
CA ALA A 710 -40.07 7.31 26.00
C ALA A 710 -40.40 8.55 26.85
N ALA A 711 -41.20 8.31 27.88
CA ALA A 711 -41.77 9.31 28.76
C ALA A 711 -40.72 10.08 29.57
N GLY A 712 -40.92 11.40 29.67
CA GLY A 712 -40.33 12.26 30.71
C GLY A 712 -41.44 13.01 31.45
N CYS A 713 -41.70 12.62 32.69
CA CYS A 713 -42.45 13.42 33.66
C CYS A 713 -41.49 14.25 34.51
N ALA A 714 -41.76 15.55 34.69
CA ALA A 714 -41.63 16.24 35.99
C ALA A 714 -42.29 17.63 35.94
N CYS A 715 -43.40 17.79 36.68
CA CYS A 715 -43.57 18.80 37.74
C CYS A 715 -44.90 18.58 38.48
N ASP A 716 -44.77 18.18 39.75
CA ASP A 716 -45.64 18.35 40.93
C ASP A 716 -47.14 17.96 40.88
N SER A 717 -47.53 16.91 41.62
CA SER A 717 -47.77 17.01 43.08
C SER A 717 -48.29 15.69 43.69
N SER A 718 -47.56 15.21 44.70
CA SER A 718 -47.98 14.50 45.94
C SER A 718 -48.98 13.33 45.93
N GLY A 719 -48.47 12.18 46.44
CA GLY A 719 -49.17 11.22 47.31
C GLY A 719 -50.10 10.23 46.59
N SER A 720 -50.06 8.92 46.79
CA SER A 720 -49.64 8.12 47.95
C SER A 720 -49.51 6.68 47.47
N GLY A 721 -48.65 5.89 48.12
CA GLY A 721 -48.29 4.57 47.67
C GLY A 721 -49.35 3.47 47.83
N ALA A 722 -49.15 2.47 46.97
CA ALA A 722 -48.93 1.08 47.32
C ALA A 722 -50.13 0.10 47.36
N LEU A 723 -49.87 -1.01 46.67
CA LEU A 723 -50.37 -2.38 46.84
C LEU A 723 -51.63 -2.80 46.06
N ALA A 724 -51.34 -3.37 44.89
CA ALA A 724 -51.46 -4.80 44.60
C ALA A 724 -52.83 -5.50 44.72
N ALA A 725 -53.18 -6.07 43.55
CA ALA A 725 -53.74 -7.40 43.35
C ALA A 725 -55.25 -7.62 43.56
N ALA A 726 -55.94 -7.51 42.42
CA ALA A 726 -56.77 -8.57 41.83
C ALA A 726 -58.13 -8.87 42.51
N PRO A 727 -59.02 -9.62 41.82
CA PRO A 727 -60.04 -9.05 40.94
C PRO A 727 -61.45 -9.47 41.41
N PHE A 728 -62.53 -8.93 40.84
CA PHE A 728 -63.72 -9.74 40.52
C PHE A 728 -64.76 -8.90 39.76
N ALA A 729 -65.25 -9.54 38.69
CA ALA A 729 -66.61 -9.53 38.19
C ALA A 729 -67.51 -8.30 38.43
N LEU A 730 -67.80 -7.65 37.30
CA LEU A 730 -69.11 -7.72 36.67
C LEU A 730 -70.35 -7.41 37.52
N VAL A 731 -71.07 -6.48 36.94
CA VAL A 731 -72.52 -6.31 36.91
C VAL A 731 -73.11 -5.50 38.06
N ILE A 732 -74.03 -4.66 37.60
CA ILE A 732 -75.18 -4.13 38.31
C ILE A 732 -74.85 -2.87 39.11
N LEU A 733 -75.74 -1.89 38.94
CA LEU A 733 -76.06 -0.90 39.94
C LEU A 733 -74.94 0.16 40.02
N MET A 734 -75.06 1.31 39.38
CA MET A 734 -76.21 2.20 39.42
C MET A 734 -75.87 3.30 38.39
N LEU A 735 -76.65 3.56 37.35
CA LEU A 735 -78.10 3.69 37.40
C LEU A 735 -78.59 4.46 38.63
N LEU A 736 -77.85 5.50 39.02
CA LEU A 736 -78.32 6.65 39.78
C LEU A 736 -77.45 7.81 39.29
N LEU A 737 -77.68 8.37 38.09
CA LEU A 737 -78.62 9.48 37.92
C LEU A 737 -78.61 10.44 39.15
N PRO A 738 -78.60 11.78 39.01
CA PRO A 738 -79.02 12.48 37.79
C PRO A 738 -78.51 13.95 37.57
N ILE A 739 -78.88 14.52 36.40
CA ILE A 739 -79.58 15.83 36.28
C ILE A 739 -78.79 17.09 36.75
N ARG A 740 -78.59 18.17 35.98
CA ARG A 740 -79.32 18.68 34.81
C ARG A 740 -78.84 20.10 34.47
N ARG A 741 -79.22 20.52 33.25
CA ARG A 741 -79.71 21.86 32.81
C ARG A 741 -78.63 22.90 32.46
N ILE A 742 -78.75 23.75 31.43
CA ILE A 742 -79.82 24.21 30.52
C ILE A 742 -79.08 24.93 29.35
N VAL A 743 -79.28 24.67 28.04
CA VAL A 743 -80.45 24.83 27.14
C VAL A 743 -80.58 26.24 26.51
N ARG A 744 -80.86 26.20 25.17
CA ARG A 744 -81.51 27.17 24.24
C ARG A 744 -80.56 28.01 23.37
N ARG A 745 -80.71 28.09 22.05
CA ARG A 745 -81.91 28.11 21.16
C ARG A 745 -81.49 27.59 19.76
N ALA A 746 -82.20 26.63 19.16
CA ALA A 746 -83.44 26.78 18.35
C ALA A 746 -83.15 27.31 16.94
N ARG A 747 -83.59 26.73 15.81
CA ARG A 747 -84.80 25.95 15.46
C ARG A 747 -84.45 25.12 14.19
N ARG A 748 -84.82 23.84 14.05
CA ARG A 748 -86.17 23.24 13.84
C ARG A 748 -86.81 23.72 12.52
N LEU A 749 -87.54 22.93 11.74
CA LEU A 749 -88.36 21.73 11.91
C LEU A 749 -88.22 20.91 10.60
N GLY A 750 -88.34 19.58 10.52
CA GLY A 750 -89.32 18.64 11.10
C GLY A 750 -89.83 17.78 9.92
N GLY A 751 -90.30 16.54 10.02
CA GLY A 751 -90.55 15.56 11.06
C GLY A 751 -90.82 14.21 10.35
N VAL A 752 -90.71 13.07 11.06
CA VAL A 752 -91.87 12.23 11.49
C VAL A 752 -92.56 11.49 10.32
N ILE A 753 -92.87 10.19 10.26
CA ILE A 753 -92.64 8.94 11.02
C ILE A 753 -93.55 7.86 10.32
N TRP A 754 -93.20 6.56 10.44
CA TRP A 754 -94.04 5.32 10.35
C TRP A 754 -94.31 4.53 9.02
N LEU A 755 -93.93 3.24 9.10
CA LEU A 755 -94.59 1.96 8.70
C LEU A 755 -94.44 1.35 7.28
N ALA A 756 -93.75 0.19 7.30
CA ALA A 756 -94.03 -1.13 6.67
C ALA A 756 -93.79 -1.41 5.16
N ALA A 757 -93.13 -2.56 4.95
CA ALA A 757 -93.08 -3.45 3.77
C ALA A 757 -92.14 -3.11 2.58
N MET A 758 -91.54 -4.20 2.07
CA MET A 758 -90.93 -4.51 0.75
C MET A 758 -90.46 -3.39 -0.22
N ALA A 759 -89.35 -3.74 -0.90
CA ALA A 759 -88.90 -3.30 -2.23
C ALA A 759 -88.11 -1.97 -2.35
N CYS A 760 -86.84 -2.15 -2.76
CA CYS A 760 -85.98 -1.32 -3.60
C CYS A 760 -85.81 0.19 -3.31
N LEU A 761 -84.67 0.48 -2.66
CA LEU A 761 -83.67 1.59 -2.81
C LEU A 761 -83.96 2.68 -3.90
N PRO A 762 -83.57 3.97 -3.71
CA PRO A 762 -82.16 4.38 -3.50
C PRO A 762 -81.87 5.66 -2.65
N GLY A 763 -80.65 5.72 -2.09
CA GLY A 763 -79.77 6.90 -2.18
C GLY A 763 -79.74 7.95 -1.05
N CYS A 764 -79.01 7.67 0.04
CA CYS A 764 -78.16 8.68 0.69
C CYS A 764 -76.76 8.08 0.82
N SER A 765 -75.83 8.68 0.09
CA SER A 765 -74.42 8.33 -0.06
C SER A 765 -73.67 8.56 1.27
N CYS A 766 -73.15 7.48 1.86
CA CYS A 766 -71.90 7.56 2.62
C CYS A 766 -70.80 7.28 1.59
N GLY A 767 -70.37 8.33 0.91
CA GLY A 767 -69.36 8.27 -0.14
C GLY A 767 -68.32 9.35 0.11
N SER A 768 -67.37 9.03 0.96
CA SER A 768 -65.95 9.03 0.62
C SER A 768 -65.24 8.43 1.83
N ASP A 769 -64.98 7.13 1.78
CA ASP A 769 -63.83 6.60 2.50
C ASP A 769 -62.64 7.33 1.89
N ASN A 770 -62.22 8.42 2.54
CA ASN A 770 -61.01 9.10 2.10
C ASN A 770 -59.90 8.09 2.30
N ALA A 771 -59.27 7.72 1.20
CA ALA A 771 -58.31 6.63 1.12
C ALA A 771 -57.07 6.88 2.02
N CYS A 772 -56.89 8.13 2.46
CA CYS A 772 -55.87 8.61 3.39
C CYS A 772 -56.39 8.92 4.82
N GLY A 773 -57.48 8.25 5.24
CA GLY A 773 -58.05 8.40 6.58
C GLY A 773 -58.91 9.66 6.76
N ASP A 774 -58.78 10.35 7.91
CA ASP A 774 -59.58 11.54 8.24
C ASP A 774 -59.16 12.81 7.47
N VAL A 775 -58.17 12.71 6.57
CA VAL A 775 -57.59 13.80 5.77
C VAL A 775 -57.68 13.48 4.27
N GLU A 776 -57.72 14.51 3.43
CA GLU A 776 -57.57 14.34 1.98
C GLU A 776 -56.12 13.93 1.66
N CYS A 777 -55.95 13.00 0.73
CA CYS A 777 -54.63 12.60 0.23
C CYS A 777 -53.88 13.81 -0.34
N LEU A 778 -52.56 13.84 -0.17
CA LEU A 778 -51.74 14.86 -0.82
C LEU A 778 -51.90 14.78 -2.34
N GLU A 779 -51.95 15.93 -3.01
CA GLU A 779 -51.95 15.98 -4.48
C GLU A 779 -50.62 15.44 -5.02
N GLY A 780 -50.69 14.45 -5.91
CA GLY A 780 -49.53 13.81 -6.53
C GLY A 780 -49.47 12.31 -6.28
N GLU A 781 -48.45 11.65 -6.84
CA GLU A 781 -48.14 10.24 -6.59
C GLU A 781 -46.90 10.18 -5.69
N LEU A 782 -46.83 9.17 -4.82
CA LEU A 782 -45.59 8.89 -4.10
C LEU A 782 -44.51 8.48 -5.12
N PRO A 783 -43.39 9.22 -5.27
CA PRO A 783 -42.29 8.75 -6.10
C PRO A 783 -41.71 7.47 -5.51
N ASN A 784 -41.24 6.56 -6.36
CA ASN A 784 -40.44 5.45 -5.89
C ASN A 784 -39.16 5.98 -5.21
N GLY A 785 -38.60 5.21 -4.27
CA GLY A 785 -37.26 5.52 -3.78
C GLY A 785 -36.19 5.14 -4.80
N GLY A 786 -34.92 5.23 -4.39
CA GLY A 786 -33.80 4.92 -5.27
C GLY A 786 -33.69 3.42 -5.55
N LEU A 787 -33.97 3.02 -6.81
CA LEU A 787 -33.89 1.64 -7.28
C LEU A 787 -32.64 1.39 -8.13
N GLY A 788 -32.25 0.11 -8.28
CA GLY A 788 -31.16 -0.29 -9.15
C GLY A 788 -29.97 -0.93 -8.45
N ARG A 789 -30.06 -1.22 -7.15
CA ARG A 789 -29.06 -1.98 -6.39
C ARG A 789 -29.48 -3.44 -6.18
N PHE A 790 -28.48 -4.31 -5.98
CA PHE A 790 -28.65 -5.75 -5.76
C PHE A 790 -29.56 -6.41 -6.80
N ASN A 791 -29.46 -5.99 -8.05
CA ASN A 791 -30.36 -6.45 -9.11
C ASN A 791 -30.15 -7.94 -9.39
N SER A 792 -31.26 -8.64 -9.59
CA SER A 792 -31.28 -9.98 -10.17
C SER A 792 -32.34 -10.02 -11.25
N ILE A 793 -32.09 -10.78 -12.33
CA ILE A 793 -32.98 -10.85 -13.49
C ILE A 793 -33.27 -12.31 -13.85
N ALA A 794 -34.53 -12.61 -14.13
CA ALA A 794 -34.95 -13.89 -14.66
C ALA A 794 -35.90 -13.67 -15.84
N ALA A 795 -35.81 -14.55 -16.84
CA ALA A 795 -36.68 -14.51 -17.99
C ALA A 795 -37.12 -15.92 -18.41
N ASP A 796 -38.32 -15.99 -18.96
CA ASP A 796 -38.81 -17.16 -19.69
C ASP A 796 -39.27 -16.74 -21.10
N ASP A 797 -39.95 -17.64 -21.83
CA ASP A 797 -40.42 -17.35 -23.18
C ASP A 797 -41.46 -16.22 -23.27
N LYS A 798 -41.96 -15.70 -22.13
CA LYS A 798 -43.06 -14.73 -22.06
C LYS A 798 -42.77 -13.51 -21.20
N ARG A 799 -42.04 -13.65 -20.10
CA ARG A 799 -41.85 -12.62 -19.08
C ARG A 799 -40.38 -12.35 -18.81
N VAL A 800 -40.10 -11.11 -18.40
CA VAL A 800 -38.81 -10.69 -17.82
C VAL A 800 -39.11 -10.04 -16.48
N LEU A 801 -38.56 -10.59 -15.40
CA LEU A 801 -38.71 -10.05 -14.05
C LEU A 801 -37.35 -9.63 -13.51
N VAL A 802 -37.31 -8.46 -12.87
CA VAL A 802 -36.14 -7.93 -12.18
C VAL A 802 -36.48 -7.78 -10.70
N ALA A 803 -35.71 -8.39 -9.81
CA ALA A 803 -35.75 -8.05 -8.40
C ALA A 803 -34.70 -6.96 -8.12
N THR A 804 -35.06 -5.98 -7.30
CA THR A 804 -34.22 -4.85 -6.93
C THR A 804 -34.58 -4.38 -5.51
N TYR A 805 -33.79 -3.45 -4.99
CA TYR A 805 -33.90 -2.91 -3.65
C TYR A 805 -34.18 -1.41 -3.68
N ASP A 806 -35.16 -0.96 -2.90
CA ASP A 806 -35.41 0.46 -2.66
C ASP A 806 -34.52 0.96 -1.52
N THR A 807 -33.44 1.66 -1.89
CA THR A 807 -32.45 2.19 -0.95
C THR A 807 -32.96 3.32 -0.06
N GLY A 808 -34.05 3.99 -0.44
CA GLY A 808 -34.63 5.08 0.34
C GLY A 808 -35.57 4.59 1.43
N LEU A 809 -36.34 3.54 1.11
CA LEU A 809 -37.42 3.04 1.97
C LEU A 809 -37.13 1.68 2.61
N GLY A 810 -36.10 0.96 2.14
CA GLY A 810 -35.74 -0.37 2.64
C GLY A 810 -36.66 -1.47 2.13
N ASP A 811 -37.20 -1.36 0.91
CA ASP A 811 -38.19 -2.32 0.41
C ASP A 811 -37.60 -3.29 -0.63
N LEU A 812 -38.18 -4.50 -0.67
CA LEU A 812 -38.01 -5.41 -1.80
C LEU A 812 -38.97 -5.02 -2.92
N VAL A 813 -38.43 -4.79 -4.12
CA VAL A 813 -39.22 -4.44 -5.30
C VAL A 813 -38.99 -5.45 -6.42
N VAL A 814 -40.08 -5.92 -7.02
CA VAL A 814 -40.04 -6.73 -8.24
C VAL A 814 -40.63 -5.93 -9.39
N VAL A 815 -39.89 -5.82 -10.48
CA VAL A 815 -40.27 -5.08 -11.68
C VAL A 815 -40.55 -6.07 -12.81
N ASP A 816 -41.77 -6.04 -13.35
CA ASP A 816 -42.07 -6.72 -14.61
C ASP A 816 -41.56 -5.85 -15.77
N GLY A 817 -40.41 -6.26 -16.32
CA GLY A 817 -39.68 -5.59 -17.38
C GLY A 817 -39.95 -6.18 -18.77
N THR A 818 -41.02 -6.96 -18.93
CA THR A 818 -41.36 -7.60 -20.21
C THR A 818 -41.56 -6.58 -21.33
N ASP A 819 -42.14 -5.42 -21.02
CA ASP A 819 -42.12 -4.23 -21.85
C ASP A 819 -41.23 -3.18 -21.17
N PRO A 820 -39.94 -3.06 -21.53
CA PRO A 820 -39.01 -2.14 -20.88
C PRO A 820 -39.42 -0.66 -21.02
N ALA A 821 -40.30 -0.31 -21.96
CA ALA A 821 -40.82 1.05 -22.09
C ALA A 821 -41.92 1.36 -21.06
N LYS A 822 -42.48 0.34 -20.40
CA LYS A 822 -43.57 0.44 -19.42
C LYS A 822 -43.36 -0.58 -18.28
N PRO A 823 -42.27 -0.45 -17.49
CA PRO A 823 -42.03 -1.33 -16.37
C PRO A 823 -43.18 -1.25 -15.36
N LYS A 824 -43.60 -2.39 -14.82
CA LYS A 824 -44.58 -2.45 -13.72
C LYS A 824 -43.85 -2.75 -12.42
N TYR A 825 -44.00 -1.89 -11.42
CA TYR A 825 -43.36 -2.03 -10.12
C TYR A 825 -44.30 -2.72 -9.13
N HIS A 826 -43.78 -3.72 -8.41
CA HIS A 826 -44.46 -4.42 -7.34
C HIS A 826 -43.60 -4.33 -6.08
N VAL A 827 -44.06 -3.58 -5.07
CA VAL A 827 -43.42 -3.59 -3.75
C VAL A 827 -43.88 -4.85 -3.03
N VAL A 828 -42.94 -5.76 -2.77
CA VAL A 828 -43.22 -7.14 -2.33
C VAL A 828 -43.12 -7.30 -0.81
N ASP A 829 -42.18 -6.61 -0.18
CA ASP A 829 -41.93 -6.65 1.26
C ASP A 829 -41.31 -5.31 1.71
N GLY A 830 -41.40 -5.00 3.01
CA GLY A 830 -40.87 -3.76 3.59
C GLY A 830 -41.92 -2.69 3.89
N VAL A 831 -43.15 -2.84 3.36
CA VAL A 831 -44.25 -1.92 3.66
C VAL A 831 -44.76 -2.15 5.10
N PRO A 832 -44.80 -1.11 5.96
CA PRO A 832 -45.26 -1.28 7.33
C PRO A 832 -46.78 -1.52 7.38
N ALA A 833 -47.20 -2.54 8.15
CA ALA A 833 -48.56 -3.09 8.08
C ALA A 833 -49.68 -2.19 8.67
N ASP A 834 -49.34 -1.18 9.50
CA ASP A 834 -50.30 -0.40 10.29
C ASP A 834 -50.43 1.07 9.84
N PHE A 835 -49.87 1.44 8.69
CA PHE A 835 -49.82 2.83 8.25
C PHE A 835 -50.94 3.19 7.26
N VAL A 836 -51.44 4.42 7.39
CA VAL A 836 -52.47 4.98 6.52
C VAL A 836 -51.78 5.66 5.32
N PRO A 837 -52.28 5.48 4.09
CA PRO A 837 -51.75 6.19 2.92
C PRO A 837 -51.72 7.71 3.14
N THR A 838 -50.64 8.35 2.70
CA THR A 838 -50.48 9.81 2.70
C THR A 838 -50.76 10.38 1.30
N TYR A 839 -50.46 9.61 0.26
CA TYR A 839 -50.77 9.89 -1.16
C TYR A 839 -51.86 8.95 -1.68
N ASP A 840 -52.25 9.12 -2.95
CA ASP A 840 -53.19 8.22 -3.62
C ASP A 840 -52.79 6.74 -3.43
N PRO A 841 -53.66 5.87 -2.90
CA PRO A 841 -53.35 4.44 -2.73
C PRO A 841 -53.14 3.66 -4.02
N ASP A 842 -53.50 4.22 -5.18
CA ASP A 842 -53.17 3.63 -6.48
C ASP A 842 -51.71 3.95 -6.93
N SER A 843 -51.01 4.82 -6.19
CA SER A 843 -49.60 5.16 -6.43
C SER A 843 -48.61 4.14 -5.84
N TYR A 844 -47.31 4.38 -6.00
CA TYR A 844 -46.25 3.52 -5.48
C TYR A 844 -46.48 3.18 -4.00
N ARG A 845 -46.25 1.91 -3.63
CA ARG A 845 -46.34 1.44 -2.23
C ARG A 845 -47.72 1.65 -1.56
N GLY A 846 -48.78 1.82 -2.34
CA GLY A 846 -50.10 2.11 -1.81
C GLY A 846 -50.20 3.50 -1.18
N GLY A 847 -49.35 4.45 -1.60
CA GLY A 847 -49.33 5.83 -1.10
C GLY A 847 -48.71 6.01 0.29
N ILE A 848 -48.02 5.00 0.84
CA ILE A 848 -47.40 5.02 2.17
C ILE A 848 -45.95 5.51 2.09
N GLU A 849 -45.69 6.73 2.57
CA GLU A 849 -44.35 7.34 2.57
C GLU A 849 -43.44 6.88 3.72
N ASP A 850 -44.01 6.38 4.82
CA ASP A 850 -43.25 5.97 6.01
C ASP A 850 -42.39 4.72 5.75
N GLY A 851 -41.08 4.80 6.02
CA GLY A 851 -40.18 3.66 5.93
C GLY A 851 -40.61 2.49 6.83
N GLY A 852 -40.45 1.27 6.33
CA GLY A 852 -40.69 0.05 7.11
C GLY A 852 -39.38 -0.71 7.38
N PRO A 853 -39.46 -2.04 7.65
CA PRO A 853 -38.26 -2.84 7.90
C PRO A 853 -37.31 -2.86 6.69
N ASP A 854 -36.00 -2.82 6.93
CA ASP A 854 -34.98 -2.82 5.87
C ASP A 854 -34.80 -4.22 5.25
N VAL A 855 -35.53 -4.49 4.17
CA VAL A 855 -35.60 -5.77 3.47
C VAL A 855 -35.35 -5.62 1.98
N GLY A 856 -34.76 -6.65 1.37
CA GLY A 856 -34.57 -6.69 -0.08
C GLY A 856 -33.13 -6.49 -0.53
N ALA A 857 -32.14 -6.49 0.37
CA ALA A 857 -30.74 -6.54 -0.03
C ALA A 857 -30.37 -7.92 -0.60
N TRP A 858 -29.34 -7.96 -1.46
CA TRP A 858 -28.83 -9.18 -2.10
C TRP A 858 -29.92 -10.04 -2.77
N THR A 859 -30.79 -9.44 -3.60
CA THR A 859 -31.89 -10.17 -4.22
C THR A 859 -31.41 -11.25 -5.20
N ALA A 860 -32.17 -12.33 -5.29
CA ALA A 860 -32.02 -13.36 -6.30
C ALA A 860 -33.41 -13.81 -6.79
N ILE A 861 -33.68 -13.69 -8.09
CA ILE A 861 -34.99 -14.03 -8.69
C ILE A 861 -34.90 -15.21 -9.66
N ALA A 862 -35.93 -16.05 -9.66
CA ALA A 862 -36.17 -17.08 -10.65
C ALA A 862 -37.64 -17.10 -11.08
N ILE A 863 -37.91 -17.70 -12.24
CA ILE A 863 -39.27 -17.95 -12.74
C ILE A 863 -39.52 -19.45 -12.80
N ALA A 864 -40.61 -19.90 -12.19
CA ALA A 864 -41.08 -21.29 -12.27
C ALA A 864 -42.56 -21.30 -12.65
N HIS A 865 -42.91 -22.03 -13.72
CA HIS A 865 -44.29 -22.10 -14.22
C HIS A 865 -44.95 -20.72 -14.45
N GLY A 866 -44.18 -19.72 -14.87
CA GLY A 866 -44.64 -18.35 -15.14
C GLY A 866 -44.84 -17.46 -13.89
N LYS A 867 -44.51 -17.95 -12.69
CA LYS A 867 -44.57 -17.22 -11.43
C LYS A 867 -43.17 -16.82 -10.96
N GLY A 868 -43.04 -15.59 -10.46
CA GLY A 868 -41.81 -15.10 -9.85
C GLY A 868 -41.55 -15.69 -8.45
N MET A 869 -40.28 -15.98 -8.17
CA MET A 869 -39.79 -16.42 -6.87
C MET A 869 -38.53 -15.62 -6.54
N VAL A 870 -38.47 -15.00 -5.36
CA VAL A 870 -37.37 -14.13 -4.95
C VAL A 870 -36.86 -14.54 -3.58
N ALA A 871 -35.54 -14.71 -3.45
CA ALA A 871 -34.86 -14.80 -2.17
C ALA A 871 -34.06 -13.52 -1.91
N TYR A 872 -34.00 -13.08 -0.66
CA TYR A 872 -33.42 -11.78 -0.29
C TYR A 872 -33.05 -11.72 1.20
N GLN A 873 -32.21 -10.77 1.55
CA GLN A 873 -31.82 -10.48 2.92
C GLN A 873 -32.79 -9.49 3.57
N ASP A 874 -33.16 -9.78 4.82
CA ASP A 874 -33.69 -8.83 5.78
C ASP A 874 -32.50 -8.30 6.60
N ARG A 875 -32.06 -7.07 6.34
CA ARG A 875 -30.88 -6.49 6.98
C ARG A 875 -31.14 -6.11 8.43
N GLU A 876 -32.38 -5.74 8.74
CA GLU A 876 -32.77 -5.40 10.11
C GLU A 876 -32.83 -6.65 10.98
N ALA A 877 -33.49 -7.72 10.51
CA ALA A 877 -33.59 -8.98 11.21
C ALA A 877 -32.35 -9.88 11.04
N LYS A 878 -31.44 -9.52 10.13
CA LYS A 878 -30.26 -10.30 9.72
C LYS A 878 -30.60 -11.73 9.27
N ALA A 879 -31.68 -11.84 8.52
CA ALA A 879 -32.32 -13.11 8.20
C ALA A 879 -32.45 -13.32 6.68
N LEU A 880 -32.50 -14.59 6.26
CA LEU A 880 -32.86 -14.93 4.88
C LEU A 880 -34.37 -15.00 4.74
N LYS A 881 -34.92 -14.29 3.75
CA LYS A 881 -36.35 -14.34 3.40
C LYS A 881 -36.58 -14.80 1.97
N PHE A 882 -37.80 -15.24 1.72
CA PHE A 882 -38.27 -15.70 0.42
C PHE A 882 -39.68 -15.18 0.16
N ALA A 883 -39.91 -14.71 -1.07
CA ALA A 883 -41.19 -14.26 -1.58
C ALA A 883 -41.58 -15.05 -2.83
N ARG A 884 -42.87 -15.37 -2.95
CA ARG A 884 -43.41 -16.01 -4.16
C ARG A 884 -44.66 -15.31 -4.68
N GLU A 885 -44.78 -15.26 -5.99
CA GLU A 885 -45.97 -14.76 -6.67
C GLU A 885 -47.08 -15.82 -6.65
N ARG A 886 -48.27 -15.45 -6.14
CA ARG A 886 -49.47 -16.31 -6.16
C ARG A 886 -50.29 -16.09 -7.42
N SER A 887 -50.47 -14.82 -7.75
CA SER A 887 -51.10 -14.26 -8.96
C SER A 887 -50.40 -12.94 -9.28
N GLU A 888 -50.60 -12.40 -10.49
CA GLU A 888 -49.96 -11.13 -10.91
C GLU A 888 -50.08 -10.05 -9.82
N GLY A 889 -48.92 -9.60 -9.31
CA GLY A 889 -48.82 -8.57 -8.28
C GLY A 889 -49.16 -8.99 -6.83
N ALA A 890 -49.58 -10.24 -6.58
CA ALA A 890 -49.87 -10.74 -5.24
C ALA A 890 -48.77 -11.69 -4.75
N TRP A 891 -48.10 -11.30 -3.66
CA TRP A 891 -46.94 -12.01 -3.12
C TRP A 891 -47.19 -12.55 -1.71
N GLU A 892 -46.56 -13.68 -1.40
CA GLU A 892 -46.45 -14.22 -0.04
C GLU A 892 -44.98 -14.27 0.36
N THR A 893 -44.66 -13.82 1.59
CA THR A 893 -43.30 -13.76 2.12
C THR A 893 -43.11 -14.72 3.31
N TYR A 894 -41.90 -15.24 3.47
CA TYR A 894 -41.52 -16.18 4.53
C TYR A 894 -40.07 -15.93 4.97
N THR A 895 -39.78 -16.18 6.24
CA THR A 895 -38.40 -16.28 6.74
C THR A 895 -37.91 -17.71 6.62
N LEU A 896 -36.79 -17.93 5.94
CA LEU A 896 -36.21 -19.26 5.69
C LEU A 896 -35.09 -19.63 6.65
N ASP A 897 -34.30 -18.64 7.08
CA ASP A 897 -33.23 -18.80 8.07
C ASP A 897 -33.14 -17.53 8.93
N SER A 898 -32.71 -17.65 10.19
CA SER A 898 -32.63 -16.55 11.16
C SER A 898 -31.40 -16.72 12.06
N PRO A 899 -30.81 -15.62 12.55
CA PRO A 899 -29.56 -15.71 13.31
C PRO A 899 -29.80 -16.34 14.68
N ASP A 900 -28.92 -17.27 15.06
CA ASP A 900 -28.90 -17.85 16.42
C ASP A 900 -28.14 -16.94 17.39
N SER A 901 -27.27 -16.05 16.88
CA SER A 901 -26.46 -15.12 17.68
C SER A 901 -26.18 -13.77 16.99
N THR A 902 -24.91 -13.42 16.79
CA THR A 902 -24.47 -12.18 16.13
C THR A 902 -24.32 -12.32 14.62
N GLU A 903 -24.75 -13.46 14.07
CA GLU A 903 -24.63 -13.79 12.66
C GLU A 903 -25.38 -12.77 11.79
N ASP A 904 -24.85 -12.59 10.58
CA ASP A 904 -25.53 -11.87 9.50
C ASP A 904 -25.82 -12.86 8.38
N ILE A 905 -27.10 -13.18 8.16
CA ILE A 905 -27.55 -14.27 7.30
C ILE A 905 -28.29 -13.71 6.09
N GLY A 906 -28.01 -14.26 4.91
CA GLY A 906 -28.71 -13.95 3.66
C GLY A 906 -27.95 -13.03 2.70
N SER A 907 -26.68 -12.73 3.00
CA SER A 907 -25.82 -12.00 2.06
C SER A 907 -25.45 -12.85 0.83
N HIS A 908 -25.20 -12.21 -0.31
CA HIS A 908 -24.87 -12.86 -1.59
C HIS A 908 -25.83 -14.01 -1.98
N THR A 909 -27.12 -13.84 -1.75
CA THR A 909 -28.11 -14.89 -2.01
C THR A 909 -28.17 -15.27 -3.50
N ALA A 910 -28.36 -16.57 -3.77
CA ALA A 910 -28.54 -17.15 -5.09
C ALA A 910 -29.71 -18.13 -5.10
N ILE A 911 -30.42 -18.20 -6.21
CA ILE A 911 -31.63 -19.02 -6.38
C ILE A 911 -31.54 -19.83 -7.67
N THR A 912 -32.03 -21.06 -7.64
CA THR A 912 -32.23 -21.87 -8.85
C THR A 912 -33.52 -22.68 -8.74
N VAL A 913 -34.03 -23.12 -9.88
CA VAL A 913 -35.23 -23.95 -9.99
C VAL A 913 -34.87 -25.25 -10.71
N ASP A 914 -35.36 -26.38 -10.21
CA ASP A 914 -35.17 -27.68 -10.86
C ASP A 914 -36.20 -27.94 -11.98
N GLY A 915 -36.00 -29.00 -12.76
CA GLY A 915 -36.93 -29.36 -13.84
C GLY A 915 -38.36 -29.72 -13.40
N SER A 916 -38.59 -29.87 -12.09
CA SER A 916 -39.93 -30.09 -11.49
C SER A 916 -40.56 -28.79 -10.95
N GLY A 917 -39.85 -27.66 -11.03
CA GLY A 917 -40.28 -26.37 -10.50
C GLY A 917 -39.99 -26.19 -9.01
N ARG A 918 -39.18 -27.04 -8.37
CA ARG A 918 -38.78 -26.84 -6.97
C ARG A 918 -37.61 -25.88 -6.89
N VAL A 919 -37.68 -24.98 -5.92
CA VAL A 919 -36.67 -23.94 -5.70
C VAL A 919 -35.60 -24.40 -4.71
N ALA A 920 -34.36 -24.02 -4.96
CA ALA A 920 -33.25 -24.11 -4.02
C ALA A 920 -32.59 -22.73 -3.87
N VAL A 921 -32.22 -22.38 -2.65
CA VAL A 921 -31.63 -21.08 -2.30
C VAL A 921 -30.32 -21.32 -1.56
N ALA A 922 -29.22 -20.79 -2.09
CA ALA A 922 -27.92 -20.76 -1.43
C ALA A 922 -27.57 -19.33 -1.02
N TYR A 923 -26.88 -19.16 0.09
CA TYR A 923 -26.64 -17.85 0.70
C TYR A 923 -25.47 -17.91 1.68
N LEU A 924 -24.88 -16.76 1.95
CA LEU A 924 -23.79 -16.62 2.90
C LEU A 924 -24.33 -16.25 4.30
N ALA A 925 -23.83 -16.96 5.30
CA ALA A 925 -23.95 -16.61 6.71
C ALA A 925 -22.58 -16.18 7.26
N ILE A 926 -22.49 -14.96 7.80
CA ILE A 926 -21.25 -14.35 8.27
C ILE A 926 -21.27 -14.23 9.79
N GLY A 927 -20.15 -14.52 10.44
CA GLY A 927 -19.96 -14.22 11.87
C GLY A 927 -20.34 -15.35 12.82
N ASN A 928 -20.49 -16.57 12.30
CA ASN A 928 -20.74 -17.77 13.10
C ASN A 928 -19.56 -18.00 14.06
N ASP A 929 -19.86 -18.32 15.32
CA ASP A 929 -18.85 -18.60 16.34
C ASP A 929 -18.44 -20.08 16.24
N ASP A 930 -17.16 -20.33 15.99
CA ASP A 930 -16.63 -21.70 15.94
C ASP A 930 -16.36 -22.31 17.32
N GLY A 931 -16.58 -21.55 18.40
CA GLY A 931 -16.28 -21.93 19.77
C GLY A 931 -14.78 -21.95 20.09
N MET A 932 -13.92 -21.52 19.16
CA MET A 932 -12.46 -21.45 19.28
C MET A 932 -11.94 -20.01 19.25
N GLY A 933 -12.83 -19.02 19.19
CA GLY A 933 -12.49 -17.60 19.21
C GLY A 933 -12.32 -16.97 17.82
N HIS A 934 -12.77 -17.66 16.75
CA HIS A 934 -12.81 -17.10 15.40
C HIS A 934 -14.26 -16.83 14.98
N ARG A 935 -14.41 -15.92 14.03
CA ARG A 935 -15.66 -15.72 13.30
C ARG A 935 -15.55 -16.41 11.96
N THR A 936 -16.46 -17.32 11.63
CA THR A 936 -16.44 -18.07 10.37
C THR A 936 -17.49 -17.55 9.40
N THR A 937 -17.32 -17.92 8.14
CA THR A 937 -18.33 -17.80 7.09
C THR A 937 -18.81 -19.17 6.67
N GLU A 938 -20.11 -19.28 6.41
CA GLU A 938 -20.73 -20.52 5.95
C GLU A 938 -21.54 -20.25 4.70
N LEU A 939 -21.27 -21.03 3.64
CA LEU A 939 -22.17 -21.13 2.51
C LEU A 939 -23.27 -22.12 2.87
N ARG A 940 -24.50 -21.63 3.02
CA ARG A 940 -25.67 -22.42 3.42
C ARG A 940 -26.63 -22.63 2.25
N LEU A 941 -27.49 -23.64 2.39
CA LEU A 941 -28.45 -24.08 1.39
C LEU A 941 -29.76 -24.51 2.03
N VAL A 942 -30.87 -24.10 1.43
CA VAL A 942 -32.22 -24.57 1.76
C VAL A 942 -32.99 -24.92 0.48
N ARG A 943 -33.84 -25.96 0.53
CA ARG A 943 -34.57 -26.46 -0.64
C ARG A 943 -36.05 -26.61 -0.35
N ALA A 944 -36.88 -26.26 -1.33
CA ALA A 944 -38.29 -26.58 -1.29
C ALA A 944 -38.52 -28.07 -1.58
N THR A 945 -39.41 -28.68 -0.81
CA THR A 945 -39.85 -30.06 -0.96
C THR A 945 -40.92 -30.22 -2.04
N VAL A 946 -41.60 -29.12 -2.39
CA VAL A 946 -42.67 -29.03 -3.40
C VAL A 946 -42.43 -27.82 -4.33
N ASN A 947 -43.12 -27.77 -5.47
CA ASN A 947 -42.94 -26.74 -6.50
C ASN A 947 -43.64 -25.39 -6.19
N GLU A 948 -44.58 -25.38 -5.25
CA GLU A 948 -45.20 -24.16 -4.73
C GLU A 948 -45.10 -24.15 -3.19
N PRO A 949 -43.92 -23.90 -2.61
CA PRO A 949 -43.70 -24.04 -1.17
C PRO A 949 -44.39 -22.96 -0.34
N GLY A 950 -45.04 -23.36 0.75
CA GLY A 950 -45.34 -22.49 1.89
C GLY A 950 -44.25 -22.58 2.98
N LEU A 951 -44.50 -21.95 4.14
CA LEU A 951 -43.53 -21.88 5.25
C LEU A 951 -43.05 -23.26 5.75
N SER A 952 -43.89 -24.30 5.69
CA SER A 952 -43.57 -25.65 6.19
C SER A 952 -42.87 -26.55 5.18
N ASP A 953 -42.70 -26.10 3.93
CA ASP A 953 -42.35 -26.98 2.82
C ASP A 953 -40.86 -26.94 2.46
N TRP A 954 -40.00 -26.57 3.42
CA TRP A 954 -38.57 -26.40 3.25
C TRP A 954 -37.76 -27.48 3.97
N SER A 955 -36.61 -27.84 3.41
CA SER A 955 -35.63 -28.70 4.08
C SER A 955 -35.01 -27.99 5.29
N ALA A 956 -34.40 -28.74 6.19
CA ALA A 956 -33.47 -28.15 7.14
C ALA A 956 -32.31 -27.45 6.40
N VAL A 957 -31.82 -26.35 6.94
CA VAL A 957 -30.64 -25.64 6.45
C VAL A 957 -29.44 -26.59 6.42
N GLN A 958 -28.71 -26.59 5.31
CA GLN A 958 -27.51 -27.40 5.10
C GLN A 958 -26.31 -26.49 4.88
N THR A 959 -25.15 -26.84 5.41
CA THR A 959 -23.89 -26.14 5.14
C THR A 959 -23.19 -26.82 3.95
N ILE A 960 -22.96 -26.07 2.88
CA ILE A 960 -22.18 -26.49 1.70
C ILE A 960 -20.68 -26.41 2.00
N ALA A 961 -20.25 -25.27 2.55
CA ALA A 961 -18.85 -24.95 2.82
C ALA A 961 -18.73 -24.09 4.08
N THR A 962 -17.63 -24.27 4.81
CA THR A 962 -17.27 -23.44 5.97
C THR A 962 -15.86 -22.92 5.79
N GLY A 963 -15.70 -21.61 5.92
CA GLY A 963 -14.42 -20.92 5.84
C GLY A 963 -14.08 -20.34 7.20
N ILE A 964 -12.86 -20.59 7.66
CA ILE A 964 -12.34 -19.88 8.83
C ILE A 964 -12.18 -18.42 8.41
N GLY A 965 -12.88 -17.52 9.09
CA GLY A 965 -12.80 -16.08 8.85
C GLY A 965 -11.64 -15.51 9.65
N THR A 966 -11.91 -14.53 10.52
CA THR A 966 -10.86 -13.77 11.22
C THR A 966 -10.99 -13.85 12.74
N CYS A 967 -9.87 -13.81 13.45
CA CYS A 967 -9.85 -13.51 14.90
C CYS A 967 -9.72 -12.02 15.22
N ALA A 968 -9.59 -11.16 14.21
CA ALA A 968 -9.31 -9.74 14.38
C ALA A 968 -10.44 -9.05 15.17
N GLY A 969 -10.10 -8.53 16.34
CA GLY A 969 -11.07 -7.92 17.27
C GLY A 969 -11.99 -8.91 17.98
N ALA A 970 -11.81 -10.23 17.81
CA ALA A 970 -12.53 -11.29 18.51
C ALA A 970 -11.71 -11.92 19.66
N CYS A 971 -10.40 -11.67 19.70
CA CYS A 971 -9.54 -12.19 20.77
C CYS A 971 -9.88 -11.61 22.15
N GLY A 972 -9.88 -12.47 23.16
CA GLY A 972 -10.06 -12.07 24.56
C GLY A 972 -8.94 -11.15 25.09
N SER A 973 -9.20 -10.48 26.21
CA SER A 973 -8.26 -9.54 26.83
C SER A 973 -6.87 -10.14 27.05
N GLY A 974 -5.82 -9.43 26.59
CA GLY A 974 -4.42 -9.88 26.69
C GLY A 974 -3.97 -10.87 25.61
N MET A 975 -4.80 -11.06 24.57
CA MET A 975 -4.48 -11.83 23.37
C MET A 975 -4.55 -10.94 22.13
N ALA A 976 -3.75 -11.27 21.12
CA ALA A 976 -3.71 -10.60 19.84
C ALA A 976 -4.00 -11.60 18.71
N CYS A 977 -4.62 -11.13 17.64
CA CYS A 977 -4.89 -11.95 16.46
C CYS A 977 -3.66 -11.96 15.55
N LEU A 978 -3.11 -13.14 15.27
CA LEU A 978 -1.91 -13.31 14.45
C LEU A 978 -2.19 -14.18 13.24
N ALA A 979 -1.46 -13.94 12.14
CA ALA A 979 -1.49 -14.81 10.97
C ALA A 979 -1.04 -16.24 11.33
N GLY A 980 -1.58 -17.23 10.62
CA GLY A 980 -1.12 -18.60 10.72
C GLY A 980 0.34 -18.77 10.28
N ALA A 981 0.97 -19.88 10.69
CA ALA A 981 2.41 -20.10 10.45
C ALA A 981 2.79 -20.19 8.96
N ASN A 982 1.85 -20.57 8.09
CA ASN A 982 2.00 -20.65 6.64
C ASN A 982 0.84 -19.94 5.92
N PRO A 983 1.03 -19.51 4.65
CA PRO A 983 -0.06 -18.98 3.83
C PRO A 983 -1.23 -19.98 3.71
N GLY A 984 -2.42 -19.58 4.18
CA GLY A 984 -3.62 -20.42 4.20
C GLY A 984 -3.89 -21.12 5.55
N ASP A 985 -2.95 -21.07 6.50
CA ASP A 985 -3.22 -21.45 7.89
C ASP A 985 -4.19 -20.43 8.53
N PRO A 986 -5.10 -20.86 9.43
CA PRO A 986 -6.02 -19.95 10.09
C PRO A 986 -5.29 -18.93 10.96
N GLU A 987 -5.88 -17.74 11.09
CA GLU A 987 -5.47 -16.77 12.09
C GLU A 987 -5.67 -17.36 13.50
N THR A 988 -4.87 -16.94 14.47
CA THR A 988 -4.96 -17.48 15.84
C THR A 988 -4.88 -16.38 16.90
N CYS A 989 -5.74 -16.48 17.92
CA CYS A 989 -5.60 -15.67 19.13
C CYS A 989 -4.43 -16.16 19.97
N THR A 990 -3.38 -15.35 20.04
CA THR A 990 -2.16 -15.68 20.78
C THR A 990 -1.99 -14.73 21.96
N ALA A 991 -1.60 -15.27 23.12
CA ALA A 991 -1.35 -14.47 24.31
C ALA A 991 -0.17 -13.51 24.11
N THR A 992 -0.40 -12.23 24.37
CA THR A 992 0.66 -11.20 24.32
C THR A 992 1.62 -11.35 25.51
N THR A 993 2.90 -11.13 25.28
CA THR A 993 3.95 -11.08 26.30
C THR A 993 4.52 -9.67 26.43
N SER A 994 5.46 -9.46 27.35
CA SER A 994 6.10 -8.15 27.60
C SER A 994 7.63 -8.23 27.65
N ASP A 995 8.20 -9.31 27.13
CA ASP A 995 9.60 -9.69 27.19
C ASP A 995 10.44 -9.23 25.99
N CYS A 996 9.86 -8.45 25.08
CA CYS A 996 10.57 -7.87 23.94
C CYS A 996 11.57 -6.83 24.42
N THR A 997 12.83 -6.97 23.98
CA THR A 997 13.94 -6.09 24.38
C THR A 997 13.92 -4.73 23.67
N ALA A 998 13.16 -4.63 22.57
CA ALA A 998 12.88 -3.40 21.82
C ALA A 998 11.37 -3.10 21.84
N GLN A 999 11.01 -1.82 21.81
CA GLN A 999 9.61 -1.40 21.68
C GLN A 999 9.10 -1.78 20.29
N CYS A 1000 8.01 -2.54 20.23
CA CYS A 1000 7.41 -2.97 18.96
C CYS A 1000 6.86 -1.78 18.15
N ALA A 1001 6.88 -1.92 16.83
CA ALA A 1001 6.38 -0.90 15.92
C ALA A 1001 4.86 -0.72 16.07
N THR A 1002 4.32 0.36 15.52
CA THR A 1002 2.86 0.58 15.52
C THR A 1002 2.20 -0.50 14.67
N GLY A 1003 1.29 -1.28 15.26
CA GLY A 1003 0.67 -2.44 14.60
C GLY A 1003 1.27 -3.79 15.02
N ASP A 1004 2.37 -3.80 15.77
CA ASP A 1004 3.00 -5.02 16.28
C ASP A 1004 2.71 -5.21 17.78
N VAL A 1005 2.62 -6.48 18.18
CA VAL A 1005 2.52 -6.92 19.57
C VAL A 1005 3.70 -7.79 19.96
N CYS A 1006 4.05 -7.78 21.23
CA CYS A 1006 5.13 -8.62 21.73
C CYS A 1006 4.67 -10.06 21.98
N ILE A 1007 5.38 -11.02 21.40
CA ILE A 1007 5.12 -12.46 21.52
C ILE A 1007 6.45 -13.19 21.74
N MET A 1008 6.65 -13.74 22.93
CA MET A 1008 7.84 -14.52 23.33
C MET A 1008 9.17 -13.83 22.96
N GLY A 1009 9.30 -12.53 23.24
CA GLY A 1009 10.50 -11.75 23.01
C GLY A 1009 10.70 -11.24 21.58
N SER A 1010 9.76 -11.51 20.67
CA SER A 1010 9.74 -10.98 19.29
C SER A 1010 8.53 -10.06 19.07
N CYS A 1011 8.75 -8.97 18.33
CA CYS A 1011 7.64 -8.15 17.83
C CYS A 1011 7.04 -8.81 16.59
N THR A 1012 5.73 -9.02 16.62
CA THR A 1012 4.97 -9.70 15.56
C THR A 1012 3.78 -8.82 15.17
N GLU A 1013 3.50 -8.73 13.88
CA GLU A 1013 2.36 -7.97 13.34
C GLU A 1013 1.02 -8.52 13.87
N GLU A 1014 0.23 -7.64 14.51
CA GLU A 1014 -1.14 -7.93 14.91
C GLU A 1014 -2.09 -7.66 13.75
N ILE A 1015 -2.94 -8.64 13.45
CA ILE A 1015 -4.07 -8.44 12.54
C ILE A 1015 -5.13 -7.64 13.29
N GLY A 1016 -5.07 -6.32 13.11
CA GLY A 1016 -6.04 -5.40 13.69
C GLY A 1016 -7.45 -5.62 13.12
N LYS A 1017 -8.47 -5.31 13.93
CA LYS A 1017 -9.88 -5.29 13.48
C LYS A 1017 -9.97 -4.50 12.16
N PRO A 1018 -10.53 -5.06 11.07
CA PRO A 1018 -10.59 -4.36 9.79
C PRO A 1018 -11.27 -3.00 9.97
N ALA A 1019 -10.56 -1.94 9.58
CA ALA A 1019 -11.09 -0.60 9.61
C ALA A 1019 -12.08 -0.46 8.44
N THR A 1020 -13.35 -0.21 8.77
CA THR A 1020 -14.52 -0.05 7.85
C THR A 1020 -14.95 -1.33 7.11
N ALA A 1021 -16.26 -1.50 6.93
CA ALA A 1021 -16.92 -2.74 6.52
C ALA A 1021 -16.33 -3.32 5.22
N THR A 1022 -15.46 -4.31 5.37
CA THR A 1022 -14.84 -5.10 4.31
C THR A 1022 -15.69 -6.32 4.01
N LEU A 1023 -15.78 -6.71 2.73
CA LEU A 1023 -16.01 -8.08 2.25
C LEU A 1023 -15.60 -9.11 3.32
N ALA A 1024 -16.47 -10.07 3.62
CA ALA A 1024 -16.21 -11.05 4.68
C ALA A 1024 -14.89 -11.80 4.46
N SER A 1025 -14.22 -12.22 5.53
CA SER A 1025 -13.14 -13.22 5.44
C SER A 1025 -13.73 -14.64 5.37
N GLY A 1026 -13.05 -15.56 4.69
CA GLY A 1026 -13.48 -16.95 4.57
C GLY A 1026 -14.04 -17.33 3.19
N THR A 1027 -15.16 -18.07 3.14
CA THR A 1027 -15.64 -18.79 1.95
C THR A 1027 -17.09 -18.47 1.59
N GLY A 1028 -17.55 -18.88 0.41
CA GLY A 1028 -18.96 -18.78 -0.01
C GLY A 1028 -19.39 -17.40 -0.55
N ILE A 1029 -18.46 -16.49 -0.76
CA ILE A 1029 -18.73 -15.09 -1.12
C ILE A 1029 -19.12 -15.02 -2.60
N HIS A 1030 -20.06 -14.13 -2.96
CA HIS A 1030 -20.62 -13.99 -4.31
C HIS A 1030 -21.08 -15.33 -4.92
N VAL A 1031 -21.77 -16.16 -4.13
CA VAL A 1031 -22.23 -17.46 -4.63
C VAL A 1031 -23.22 -17.29 -5.79
N ASN A 1032 -23.10 -18.18 -6.77
CA ASN A 1032 -24.08 -18.41 -7.82
C ASN A 1032 -24.48 -19.90 -7.80
N LEU A 1033 -25.77 -20.19 -7.86
CA LEU A 1033 -26.32 -21.54 -7.73
C LEU A 1033 -26.98 -21.96 -9.03
N ASN A 1034 -26.64 -23.16 -9.52
CA ASN A 1034 -27.16 -23.69 -10.78
C ASN A 1034 -27.72 -25.09 -10.63
N THR A 1035 -28.78 -25.39 -11.37
CA THR A 1035 -29.27 -26.75 -11.56
C THR A 1035 -28.61 -27.37 -12.80
N MET A 1036 -27.92 -28.50 -12.61
CA MET A 1036 -27.33 -29.29 -13.70
C MET A 1036 -28.43 -30.06 -14.48
N PRO A 1037 -28.20 -30.43 -15.76
CA PRO A 1037 -29.17 -31.22 -16.53
C PRO A 1037 -29.57 -32.57 -15.91
N ASP A 1038 -28.71 -33.13 -15.04
CA ASP A 1038 -28.97 -34.36 -14.30
C ASP A 1038 -29.66 -34.14 -12.93
N GLY A 1039 -30.04 -32.89 -12.63
CA GLY A 1039 -30.76 -32.49 -11.41
C GLY A 1039 -29.87 -32.22 -10.20
N ARG A 1040 -28.54 -32.36 -10.32
CA ARG A 1040 -27.60 -31.97 -9.26
C ARG A 1040 -27.50 -30.45 -9.14
N LEU A 1041 -27.18 -29.97 -7.93
CA LEU A 1041 -26.84 -28.56 -7.73
C LEU A 1041 -25.33 -28.32 -7.87
N ALA A 1042 -24.98 -27.18 -8.47
CA ALA A 1042 -23.62 -26.66 -8.53
C ALA A 1042 -23.59 -25.24 -7.96
N ALA A 1043 -22.84 -25.02 -6.89
CA ALA A 1043 -22.60 -23.71 -6.32
C ALA A 1043 -21.20 -23.23 -6.73
N VAL A 1044 -21.11 -22.11 -7.44
CA VAL A 1044 -19.84 -21.46 -7.81
C VAL A 1044 -19.67 -20.24 -6.93
N TYR A 1045 -18.52 -20.09 -6.29
CA TYR A 1045 -18.30 -19.01 -5.32
C TYR A 1045 -16.81 -18.65 -5.17
N TYR A 1046 -16.57 -17.54 -4.50
CA TYR A 1046 -15.25 -17.07 -4.13
C TYR A 1046 -14.87 -17.55 -2.72
N ASP A 1047 -13.67 -18.12 -2.59
CA ASP A 1047 -13.05 -18.45 -1.31
C ASP A 1047 -11.87 -17.51 -1.07
N ARG A 1048 -12.04 -16.54 -0.18
CA ARG A 1048 -11.05 -15.51 0.13
C ARG A 1048 -9.86 -16.04 0.90
N THR A 1049 -10.05 -17.08 1.71
CA THR A 1049 -8.94 -17.73 2.43
C THR A 1049 -8.03 -18.45 1.43
N LYS A 1050 -8.62 -19.09 0.42
CA LYS A 1050 -7.87 -19.71 -0.70
C LYS A 1050 -7.45 -18.72 -1.78
N ARG A 1051 -8.02 -17.50 -1.80
CA ARG A 1051 -7.92 -16.50 -2.88
C ARG A 1051 -8.27 -17.10 -4.25
N ALA A 1052 -9.34 -17.89 -4.26
CA ALA A 1052 -9.63 -18.83 -5.33
C ALA A 1052 -11.11 -18.86 -5.73
N LEU A 1053 -11.33 -19.15 -7.02
CA LEU A 1053 -12.63 -19.52 -7.55
C LEU A 1053 -12.88 -21.00 -7.26
N VAL A 1054 -14.05 -21.32 -6.69
CA VAL A 1054 -14.40 -22.69 -6.29
C VAL A 1054 -15.75 -23.06 -6.86
N VAL A 1055 -15.90 -24.34 -7.25
CA VAL A 1055 -17.20 -24.97 -7.48
C VAL A 1055 -17.43 -26.07 -6.45
N ALA A 1056 -18.59 -26.06 -5.81
CA ALA A 1056 -19.11 -27.16 -5.01
C ALA A 1056 -20.21 -27.88 -5.81
N LEU A 1057 -19.91 -29.09 -6.27
CA LEU A 1057 -20.85 -29.92 -7.04
C LEU A 1057 -21.47 -30.98 -6.14
N GLU A 1058 -22.80 -31.10 -6.19
CA GLU A 1058 -23.52 -32.13 -5.47
C GLU A 1058 -23.10 -33.53 -5.95
N SER A 1059 -22.99 -34.49 -5.04
CA SER A 1059 -22.54 -35.86 -5.36
C SER A 1059 -23.61 -36.66 -6.13
N ALA A 1060 -24.87 -36.44 -5.82
CA ALA A 1060 -26.03 -37.00 -6.51
C ALA A 1060 -27.23 -36.07 -6.28
N ALA A 1061 -28.17 -36.01 -7.23
CA ALA A 1061 -29.30 -35.07 -7.15
C ALA A 1061 -30.08 -35.28 -5.84
N GLY A 1062 -30.15 -34.24 -5.01
CA GLY A 1062 -30.85 -34.29 -3.73
C GLY A 1062 -30.08 -34.90 -2.56
N SER A 1063 -28.78 -35.21 -2.71
CA SER A 1063 -27.97 -35.81 -1.64
C SER A 1063 -27.55 -34.83 -0.55
N ASN A 1064 -27.58 -33.51 -0.82
CA ASN A 1064 -27.02 -32.46 0.05
C ASN A 1064 -25.54 -32.65 0.40
N THR A 1065 -24.83 -33.53 -0.31
CA THR A 1065 -23.40 -33.78 -0.09
C THR A 1065 -22.64 -33.18 -1.25
N PHE A 1066 -21.73 -32.26 -0.98
CA PHE A 1066 -21.00 -31.50 -1.99
C PHE A 1066 -19.51 -31.85 -2.03
N THR A 1067 -18.93 -31.79 -3.21
CA THR A 1067 -17.49 -31.90 -3.43
C THR A 1067 -16.97 -30.57 -3.97
N GLU A 1068 -16.04 -29.96 -3.25
CA GLU A 1068 -15.35 -28.74 -3.70
C GLU A 1068 -14.26 -29.05 -4.72
N THR A 1069 -14.12 -28.19 -5.72
CA THR A 1069 -13.03 -28.18 -6.69
C THR A 1069 -12.60 -26.74 -6.91
N THR A 1070 -11.32 -26.44 -6.66
CA THR A 1070 -10.72 -25.16 -7.02
C THR A 1070 -10.61 -25.07 -8.55
N LEU A 1071 -11.27 -24.06 -9.12
CA LEU A 1071 -11.29 -23.80 -10.55
C LEU A 1071 -10.17 -22.86 -10.99
N ASP A 1072 -9.81 -21.88 -10.16
CA ASP A 1072 -8.67 -21.01 -10.43
C ASP A 1072 -8.09 -20.47 -9.13
N SER A 1073 -6.75 -20.46 -9.05
CA SER A 1073 -5.99 -19.83 -7.97
C SER A 1073 -4.57 -19.52 -8.45
N VAL A 1074 -4.04 -18.35 -8.10
CA VAL A 1074 -2.66 -17.96 -8.45
C VAL A 1074 -2.03 -17.14 -7.33
N THR A 1075 -0.71 -17.30 -7.13
CA THR A 1075 0.05 -16.58 -6.11
C THR A 1075 1.25 -15.85 -6.75
N PRO A 1076 1.44 -14.53 -6.51
CA PRO A 1076 0.49 -13.62 -5.86
C PRO A 1076 -0.70 -13.34 -6.79
N GLY A 1077 -1.92 -13.43 -6.28
CA GLY A 1077 -3.15 -13.16 -7.01
C GLY A 1077 -4.38 -13.33 -6.13
N ASP A 1078 -5.54 -12.87 -6.63
CA ASP A 1078 -6.82 -13.04 -5.96
C ASP A 1078 -7.94 -13.31 -6.99
N ARG A 1079 -8.24 -14.59 -7.18
CA ARG A 1079 -9.12 -15.08 -8.25
C ARG A 1079 -10.48 -15.43 -7.69
N GLY A 1080 -11.55 -15.01 -8.37
CA GLY A 1080 -12.89 -15.58 -8.19
C GLY A 1080 -13.92 -14.61 -7.63
N MET A 1081 -13.54 -13.38 -7.27
CA MET A 1081 -14.50 -12.36 -6.83
C MET A 1081 -15.60 -12.13 -7.88
N TRP A 1082 -16.81 -11.82 -7.42
CA TRP A 1082 -18.00 -11.62 -8.28
C TRP A 1082 -18.28 -12.77 -9.23
N ALA A 1083 -18.10 -14.01 -8.76
CA ALA A 1083 -18.39 -15.19 -9.56
C ALA A 1083 -19.84 -15.22 -10.03
N THR A 1084 -20.03 -15.42 -11.33
CA THR A 1084 -21.33 -15.63 -11.97
C THR A 1084 -21.23 -16.83 -12.90
N SER A 1085 -22.29 -17.60 -13.02
CA SER A 1085 -22.26 -18.80 -13.85
C SER A 1085 -23.59 -19.13 -14.49
N VAL A 1086 -23.52 -19.86 -15.62
CA VAL A 1086 -24.66 -20.39 -16.34
C VAL A 1086 -24.32 -21.79 -16.85
N VAL A 1087 -25.31 -22.69 -16.86
CA VAL A 1087 -25.12 -24.07 -17.32
C VAL A 1087 -25.76 -24.25 -18.70
N ASP A 1088 -25.00 -24.80 -19.64
CA ASP A 1088 -25.52 -25.13 -20.97
C ASP A 1088 -26.21 -26.51 -21.01
N GLY A 1089 -26.86 -26.81 -22.14
CA GLY A 1089 -27.56 -28.10 -22.33
C GLY A 1089 -26.63 -29.33 -22.33
N SER A 1090 -25.31 -29.15 -22.41
CA SER A 1090 -24.33 -30.24 -22.32
C SER A 1090 -23.89 -30.53 -20.88
N GLY A 1091 -24.30 -29.69 -19.92
CA GLY A 1091 -23.85 -29.76 -18.53
C GLY A 1091 -22.52 -29.03 -18.30
N THR A 1092 -22.07 -28.21 -19.25
CA THR A 1092 -20.89 -27.36 -19.05
C THR A 1092 -21.31 -26.15 -18.24
N ILE A 1093 -20.61 -25.91 -17.13
CA ILE A 1093 -20.73 -24.69 -16.34
C ILE A 1093 -19.82 -23.64 -16.95
N HIS A 1094 -20.38 -22.55 -17.44
CA HIS A 1094 -19.66 -21.37 -17.90
C HIS A 1094 -19.56 -20.38 -16.75
N ILE A 1095 -18.36 -19.90 -16.43
CA ILE A 1095 -18.11 -19.03 -15.28
C ILE A 1095 -17.38 -17.77 -15.72
N ALA A 1096 -17.87 -16.61 -15.29
CA ALA A 1096 -17.14 -15.35 -15.35
C ALA A 1096 -16.89 -14.84 -13.92
N TYR A 1097 -15.74 -14.21 -13.71
CA TYR A 1097 -15.29 -13.75 -12.40
C TYR A 1097 -14.20 -12.69 -12.55
N GLN A 1098 -13.91 -11.99 -11.47
CA GLN A 1098 -12.85 -10.99 -11.40
C GLN A 1098 -11.54 -11.59 -10.87
N ASP A 1099 -10.42 -11.18 -11.46
CA ASP A 1099 -9.12 -11.15 -10.80
C ASP A 1099 -8.98 -9.80 -10.10
N ALA A 1100 -9.14 -9.79 -8.78
CA ALA A 1100 -9.27 -8.55 -8.02
C ALA A 1100 -7.95 -7.79 -7.86
N LEU A 1101 -6.82 -8.49 -7.78
CA LEU A 1101 -5.49 -7.85 -7.79
C LEU A 1101 -5.02 -7.53 -9.21
N GLY A 1102 -5.52 -8.30 -10.18
CA GLY A 1102 -5.26 -8.06 -11.58
C GLY A 1102 -6.07 -6.92 -12.16
N ASP A 1103 -7.22 -6.50 -11.61
CA ASP A 1103 -8.20 -5.64 -12.28
C ASP A 1103 -8.62 -6.20 -13.65
N GLN A 1104 -8.96 -7.49 -13.70
CA GLN A 1104 -9.31 -8.17 -14.96
C GLN A 1104 -10.63 -8.94 -14.84
N LEU A 1105 -11.38 -8.98 -15.95
CA LEU A 1105 -12.50 -9.88 -16.13
C LEU A 1105 -12.00 -11.17 -16.77
N VAL A 1106 -12.26 -12.30 -16.12
CA VAL A 1106 -11.76 -13.61 -16.48
C VAL A 1106 -12.95 -14.56 -16.71
N TYR A 1107 -12.77 -15.49 -17.65
CA TYR A 1107 -13.72 -16.55 -17.95
C TYR A 1107 -13.05 -17.92 -17.80
N THR A 1108 -13.79 -18.89 -17.28
CA THR A 1108 -13.43 -20.32 -17.37
C THR A 1108 -14.68 -21.18 -17.57
N SER A 1109 -14.49 -22.47 -17.79
CA SER A 1109 -15.57 -23.44 -17.85
C SER A 1109 -15.22 -24.74 -17.15
N TYR A 1110 -16.23 -25.43 -16.65
CA TYR A 1110 -16.09 -26.70 -15.95
C TYR A 1110 -17.11 -27.73 -16.45
N ASN A 1111 -16.62 -28.90 -16.84
CA ASN A 1111 -17.44 -30.07 -17.18
C ASN A 1111 -16.72 -31.36 -16.71
N GLY A 1112 -16.46 -31.44 -15.40
CA GLY A 1112 -15.66 -32.51 -14.79
C GLY A 1112 -14.14 -32.34 -14.94
N ALA A 1113 -13.70 -31.45 -15.83
CA ALA A 1113 -12.34 -30.93 -15.91
C ALA A 1113 -12.40 -29.40 -16.05
N VAL A 1114 -11.40 -28.72 -15.47
CA VAL A 1114 -11.28 -27.26 -15.48
C VAL A 1114 -10.61 -26.82 -16.79
N ALA A 1115 -11.24 -25.90 -17.51
CA ALA A 1115 -10.62 -25.26 -18.68
C ALA A 1115 -9.56 -24.22 -18.26
N THR A 1116 -8.62 -23.94 -19.15
CA THR A 1116 -7.65 -22.85 -18.92
C THR A 1116 -8.40 -21.51 -18.84
N PRO A 1117 -8.19 -20.70 -17.79
CA PRO A 1117 -8.77 -19.37 -17.70
C PRO A 1117 -8.40 -18.47 -18.89
N GLU A 1118 -9.36 -17.69 -19.37
CA GLU A 1118 -9.22 -16.74 -20.47
C GLU A 1118 -9.47 -15.31 -19.97
N ILE A 1119 -8.58 -14.38 -20.30
CA ILE A 1119 -8.83 -12.96 -20.03
C ILE A 1119 -9.84 -12.44 -21.05
N VAL A 1120 -10.99 -11.96 -20.57
CA VAL A 1120 -12.04 -11.36 -21.39
C VAL A 1120 -11.75 -9.86 -21.59
N ASP A 1121 -11.43 -9.17 -20.50
CA ASP A 1121 -10.98 -7.78 -20.50
C ASP A 1121 -9.82 -7.63 -19.51
N ASP A 1122 -8.69 -7.12 -20.02
CA ASP A 1122 -7.49 -6.89 -19.21
C ASP A 1122 -7.54 -5.57 -18.46
N GLY A 1123 -8.57 -4.74 -18.67
CA GLY A 1123 -8.70 -3.44 -18.01
C GLY A 1123 -7.71 -2.37 -18.51
N ILE A 1124 -6.78 -2.69 -19.40
CA ILE A 1124 -5.77 -1.72 -19.86
C ILE A 1124 -6.45 -0.72 -20.79
N ARG A 1125 -6.26 0.58 -20.53
CA ARG A 1125 -6.73 1.68 -21.38
C ARG A 1125 -5.56 2.63 -21.66
N ALA A 1126 -5.45 3.08 -22.90
CA ALA A 1126 -4.39 3.98 -23.29
C ALA A 1126 -4.47 5.31 -22.51
N GLY A 1127 -3.39 5.67 -21.81
CA GLY A 1127 -3.28 6.94 -21.08
C GLY A 1127 -4.01 6.99 -19.74
N ASP A 1128 -4.54 5.87 -19.25
CA ASP A 1128 -5.15 5.76 -17.92
C ASP A 1128 -4.48 4.64 -17.11
N ARG A 1129 -4.81 4.53 -15.82
CA ARG A 1129 -4.48 3.36 -15.00
C ARG A 1129 -5.23 2.12 -15.51
N PRO A 1130 -4.86 0.90 -15.10
CA PRO A 1130 -5.74 -0.25 -15.29
C PRO A 1130 -7.13 0.02 -14.72
N HIS A 1131 -8.15 -0.25 -15.52
CA HIS A 1131 -9.54 -0.12 -15.12
C HIS A 1131 -9.98 -1.40 -14.42
N ILE A 1132 -10.65 -1.23 -13.28
CA ILE A 1132 -11.31 -2.32 -12.57
C ILE A 1132 -12.48 -2.78 -13.43
N VAL A 1133 -12.39 -4.01 -13.94
CA VAL A 1133 -13.41 -4.64 -14.78
C VAL A 1133 -13.80 -6.01 -14.20
N GLY A 1134 -15.07 -6.38 -14.37
CA GLY A 1134 -15.59 -7.68 -13.99
C GLY A 1134 -16.28 -7.73 -12.62
N ALA A 1135 -16.20 -6.66 -11.82
CA ALA A 1135 -17.04 -6.53 -10.64
C ALA A 1135 -18.53 -6.49 -11.02
N GLY A 1136 -19.35 -7.28 -10.33
CA GLY A 1136 -20.78 -7.39 -10.60
C GLY A 1136 -21.12 -7.90 -12.01
N ALA A 1137 -20.22 -8.61 -12.69
CA ALA A 1137 -20.48 -9.13 -14.03
C ALA A 1137 -21.60 -10.18 -14.03
N SER A 1138 -22.33 -10.26 -15.14
CA SER A 1138 -23.43 -11.22 -15.33
C SER A 1138 -23.20 -12.02 -16.61
N ILE A 1139 -23.08 -13.35 -16.48
CA ILE A 1139 -22.92 -14.26 -17.60
C ILE A 1139 -24.26 -14.92 -17.97
N TYR A 1140 -24.53 -15.02 -19.27
CA TYR A 1140 -25.69 -15.69 -19.83
C TYR A 1140 -25.35 -16.32 -21.18
N LEU A 1141 -26.27 -17.13 -21.73
CA LEU A 1141 -26.11 -17.76 -23.03
C LEU A 1141 -26.93 -17.04 -24.09
N SER A 1142 -26.26 -16.39 -25.04
CA SER A 1142 -26.91 -15.80 -26.23
C SER A 1142 -26.70 -16.72 -27.43
N ASN A 1143 -27.78 -17.29 -27.98
CA ASN A 1143 -27.70 -18.29 -29.06
C ASN A 1143 -26.76 -19.46 -28.76
N GLY A 1144 -26.67 -19.86 -27.48
CA GLY A 1144 -25.77 -20.93 -27.00
C GLY A 1144 -24.31 -20.50 -26.79
N ALA A 1145 -23.94 -19.26 -27.09
CA ALA A 1145 -22.60 -18.73 -26.84
C ALA A 1145 -22.52 -18.02 -25.47
N PRO A 1146 -21.45 -18.24 -24.68
CA PRO A 1146 -21.18 -17.47 -23.47
C PRO A 1146 -21.09 -15.97 -23.78
N THR A 1147 -21.90 -15.19 -23.08
CA THR A 1147 -21.97 -13.74 -23.19
C THR A 1147 -21.94 -13.12 -21.80
N ILE A 1148 -21.16 -12.06 -21.60
CA ILE A 1148 -20.94 -11.43 -20.29
C ILE A 1148 -21.27 -9.95 -20.41
N ALA A 1149 -22.24 -9.47 -19.63
CA ALA A 1149 -22.47 -8.06 -19.40
C ALA A 1149 -21.68 -7.61 -18.17
N TYR A 1150 -20.93 -6.51 -18.26
CA TYR A 1150 -20.10 -6.04 -17.16
C TYR A 1150 -19.86 -4.53 -17.24
N GLN A 1151 -19.39 -3.96 -16.13
CA GLN A 1151 -19.11 -2.55 -15.97
C GLN A 1151 -17.60 -2.27 -15.99
N ASP A 1152 -17.24 -1.11 -16.53
CA ASP A 1152 -15.93 -0.49 -16.34
C ASP A 1152 -16.00 0.47 -15.13
N GLY A 1153 -15.32 0.11 -14.03
CA GLY A 1153 -15.39 0.81 -12.75
C GLY A 1153 -14.79 2.23 -12.74
N LEU A 1154 -14.11 2.65 -13.82
CA LEU A 1154 -13.50 3.99 -13.91
C LEU A 1154 -14.25 4.94 -14.84
N LYS A 1155 -14.97 4.41 -15.83
CA LYS A 1155 -15.79 5.20 -16.77
C LYS A 1155 -17.30 5.09 -16.53
N ALA A 1156 -17.72 4.11 -15.72
CA ALA A 1156 -19.12 3.72 -15.59
C ALA A 1156 -19.77 3.31 -16.93
N ASP A 1157 -18.97 2.86 -17.89
CA ASP A 1157 -19.46 2.31 -19.15
C ASP A 1157 -19.90 0.86 -18.94
N ILE A 1158 -20.97 0.45 -19.64
CA ILE A 1158 -21.41 -0.95 -19.68
C ILE A 1158 -20.92 -1.59 -20.98
N TYR A 1159 -20.34 -2.78 -20.87
CA TYR A 1159 -19.86 -3.58 -21.97
C TYR A 1159 -20.58 -4.92 -22.05
N VAL A 1160 -20.75 -5.43 -23.26
CA VAL A 1160 -21.10 -6.82 -23.52
C VAL A 1160 -19.95 -7.50 -24.26
N ALA A 1161 -19.44 -8.57 -23.67
CA ALA A 1161 -18.46 -9.45 -24.26
C ALA A 1161 -19.12 -10.76 -24.73
N THR A 1162 -18.99 -11.09 -26.01
CA THR A 1162 -19.51 -12.36 -26.56
C THR A 1162 -18.37 -13.24 -27.04
N LYS A 1163 -18.40 -14.52 -26.67
CA LYS A 1163 -17.42 -15.51 -27.10
C LYS A 1163 -17.74 -16.03 -28.50
N SER A 1164 -16.74 -16.02 -29.38
CA SER A 1164 -16.77 -16.68 -30.69
C SER A 1164 -15.47 -17.48 -30.87
N GLY A 1165 -15.57 -18.81 -30.85
CA GLY A 1165 -14.40 -19.68 -30.83
C GLY A 1165 -13.51 -19.40 -29.59
N ALA A 1166 -12.23 -19.08 -29.83
CA ALA A 1166 -11.25 -18.72 -28.79
C ALA A 1166 -11.11 -17.20 -28.58
N THR A 1167 -12.01 -16.39 -29.15
CA THR A 1167 -11.93 -14.92 -29.12
C THR A 1167 -13.14 -14.30 -28.44
N TRP A 1168 -12.90 -13.23 -27.70
CA TRP A 1168 -13.94 -12.40 -27.09
C TRP A 1168 -14.09 -11.10 -27.88
N THR A 1169 -15.33 -10.77 -28.26
CA THR A 1169 -15.67 -9.46 -28.85
C THR A 1169 -16.37 -8.62 -27.82
N LYS A 1170 -15.81 -7.46 -27.48
CA LYS A 1170 -16.34 -6.52 -26.48
C LYS A 1170 -16.96 -5.31 -27.18
N ASN A 1171 -18.20 -4.97 -26.84
CA ASN A 1171 -18.87 -3.77 -27.35
C ASN A 1171 -19.38 -2.93 -26.17
N ALA A 1172 -19.11 -1.62 -26.19
CA ALA A 1172 -19.71 -0.68 -25.25
C ALA A 1172 -21.18 -0.46 -25.63
N THR A 1173 -22.08 -0.68 -24.69
CA THR A 1173 -23.53 -0.62 -24.89
C THR A 1173 -24.14 0.63 -24.25
N VAL A 1174 -23.57 1.07 -23.13
CA VAL A 1174 -23.85 2.34 -22.45
C VAL A 1174 -22.54 3.10 -22.33
N GLN A 1175 -22.53 4.38 -22.68
CA GLN A 1175 -21.36 5.24 -22.52
C GLN A 1175 -21.73 6.53 -21.79
N GLY A 1176 -20.94 6.89 -20.78
CA GLY A 1176 -21.07 8.16 -20.05
C GLY A 1176 -22.36 8.34 -19.25
N ALA A 1177 -23.11 7.25 -18.98
CA ALA A 1177 -24.22 7.29 -18.05
C ALA A 1177 -23.69 7.07 -16.62
N PRO A 1178 -24.03 7.93 -15.65
CA PRO A 1178 -23.69 7.68 -14.25
C PRO A 1178 -24.31 6.37 -13.77
N LEU A 1179 -23.53 5.45 -13.20
CA LEU A 1179 -24.05 4.19 -12.66
C LEU A 1179 -24.20 4.26 -11.14
N ASP A 1180 -25.24 3.60 -10.63
CA ASP A 1180 -25.46 3.42 -9.18
C ASP A 1180 -24.97 2.03 -8.75
N GLY A 1181 -23.69 1.94 -8.37
CA GLY A 1181 -23.06 0.71 -7.86
C GLY A 1181 -22.73 -0.34 -8.93
N PHE A 1182 -22.37 -1.55 -8.48
CA PHE A 1182 -22.02 -2.71 -9.34
C PHE A 1182 -23.11 -3.78 -9.30
N ALA A 1183 -24.28 -3.45 -9.86
CA ALA A 1183 -25.47 -4.31 -9.82
C ALA A 1183 -26.02 -4.59 -11.23
N ILE A 1184 -25.17 -5.02 -12.17
CA ILE A 1184 -25.63 -5.41 -13.51
C ILE A 1184 -26.19 -6.84 -13.46
N ALA A 1185 -27.42 -7.01 -13.94
CA ALA A 1185 -28.02 -8.31 -14.15
C ALA A 1185 -28.40 -8.46 -15.63
N ALA A 1186 -28.00 -9.54 -16.28
CA ALA A 1186 -28.32 -9.79 -17.68
C ALA A 1186 -28.76 -11.23 -17.92
N THR A 1187 -29.67 -11.42 -18.87
CA THR A 1187 -30.15 -12.74 -19.28
C THR A 1187 -30.64 -12.72 -20.72
N THR A 1188 -31.10 -13.88 -21.19
CA THR A 1188 -31.75 -14.04 -22.50
C THR A 1188 -33.25 -14.02 -22.32
N GLY A 1189 -33.90 -12.96 -22.79
CA GLY A 1189 -35.34 -12.76 -22.75
C GLY A 1189 -36.11 -13.47 -23.88
N PRO A 1190 -37.43 -13.20 -23.97
CA PRO A 1190 -38.32 -13.78 -24.97
C PRO A 1190 -37.77 -13.70 -26.40
N GLY A 1191 -37.89 -14.81 -27.13
CA GLY A 1191 -37.39 -14.91 -28.51
C GLY A 1191 -35.87 -14.96 -28.66
N GLY A 1192 -35.13 -15.17 -27.57
CA GLY A 1192 -33.67 -15.28 -27.60
C GLY A 1192 -32.94 -13.93 -27.55
N SER A 1193 -33.65 -12.85 -27.23
CA SER A 1193 -33.11 -11.49 -27.22
C SER A 1193 -32.40 -11.18 -25.90
N PRO A 1194 -31.16 -10.67 -25.90
CA PRO A 1194 -30.50 -10.22 -24.68
C PRO A 1194 -31.30 -9.11 -23.98
N ILE A 1195 -31.33 -9.15 -22.65
CA ILE A 1195 -31.90 -8.10 -21.81
C ILE A 1195 -31.05 -7.92 -20.56
N ALA A 1196 -30.85 -6.67 -20.14
CA ALA A 1196 -30.06 -6.31 -18.98
C ALA A 1196 -30.77 -5.25 -18.13
N ALA A 1197 -30.47 -5.27 -16.84
CA ALA A 1197 -30.95 -4.32 -15.84
C ALA A 1197 -29.78 -3.80 -14.99
N TRP A 1198 -29.77 -2.50 -14.70
CA TRP A 1198 -28.76 -1.84 -13.86
C TRP A 1198 -29.30 -0.57 -13.22
N GLY A 1199 -28.63 -0.09 -12.17
CA GLY A 1199 -28.88 1.21 -11.55
C GLY A 1199 -28.18 2.35 -12.29
N GLN A 1200 -28.91 3.44 -12.54
CA GLN A 1200 -28.40 4.66 -13.15
C GLN A 1200 -28.69 5.86 -12.25
N ILE A 1201 -27.74 6.79 -12.16
CA ILE A 1201 -27.95 8.09 -11.52
C ILE A 1201 -28.34 9.09 -12.62
N ASP A 1202 -29.52 9.70 -12.49
CA ASP A 1202 -29.99 10.81 -13.33
C ASP A 1202 -30.28 12.03 -12.43
N PRO A 1203 -29.37 13.03 -12.40
CA PRO A 1203 -29.55 14.23 -11.58
C PRO A 1203 -30.77 15.08 -11.93
N SER A 1204 -31.41 14.82 -13.09
CA SER A 1204 -32.62 15.51 -13.53
C SER A 1204 -33.92 14.78 -13.19
N ALA A 1205 -33.82 13.54 -12.70
CA ALA A 1205 -34.95 12.72 -12.29
C ALA A 1205 -35.25 12.86 -10.80
N ASP A 1206 -36.50 12.57 -10.44
CA ASP A 1206 -36.96 12.41 -9.06
C ASP A 1206 -37.73 11.08 -8.96
N PRO A 1207 -37.16 10.04 -8.33
CA PRO A 1207 -35.87 10.01 -7.63
C PRO A 1207 -34.67 10.07 -8.58
N ILE A 1208 -33.52 10.55 -8.07
CA ILE A 1208 -32.26 10.64 -8.83
C ILE A 1208 -31.72 9.26 -9.23
N ARG A 1209 -32.01 8.21 -8.45
CA ARG A 1209 -31.53 6.84 -8.69
C ARG A 1209 -32.63 6.02 -9.37
N LEU A 1210 -32.32 5.49 -10.55
CA LEU A 1210 -33.28 4.81 -11.42
C LEU A 1210 -32.82 3.40 -11.77
N LEU A 1211 -33.76 2.46 -11.78
CA LEU A 1211 -33.56 1.17 -12.44
C LEU A 1211 -33.78 1.32 -13.95
N VAL A 1212 -32.79 0.94 -14.74
CA VAL A 1212 -32.88 0.87 -16.20
C VAL A 1212 -32.99 -0.59 -16.61
N ILE A 1213 -33.95 -0.91 -17.49
CA ILE A 1213 -34.11 -2.22 -18.12
C ILE A 1213 -34.09 -1.99 -19.64
N ARG A 1214 -33.19 -2.66 -20.36
CA ARG A 1214 -33.16 -2.60 -21.83
C ARG A 1214 -32.38 -3.74 -22.46
N ALA A 1215 -32.52 -3.91 -23.77
CA ALA A 1215 -31.61 -4.73 -24.54
C ALA A 1215 -30.21 -4.08 -24.52
N PRO A 1216 -29.16 -4.80 -24.09
CA PRO A 1216 -27.80 -4.30 -24.07
C PRO A 1216 -27.21 -4.24 -25.48
#